data_AF-A0AAV2Z7S0-F1
#
_entry.id   AF-A0AAV2Z7S0-F1
#
_cell.length_a   1.000
_cell.length_b   1.000
_cell.length_c   1.000
_cell.angle_alpha   90.00
_cell.angle_beta   90.00
_cell.angle_gamma   90.00
#
_symmetry.space_group_name_H-M   'P 1'
#
loop_
_entity.id
_entity.type
_entity.pdbx_description
1 polymer ?
#
loop_
_entity_poly.entity_id
_entity_poly.type
_entity_poly.pdbx_seq_one_letter_code
_entity_poly.pdbx_strand_id
1 'polypeptide(L)'
;MASSVLVVLVCGLPGAGKSTLVRRLAACRGTEAQRVTRVIEFDGLLAEQADTFSPETWKASQDRMAELATAALQEQSHTKQPEGQQFVLILDDNFHLRSMRKRFAKLAEKLRVGFGIIFIDADVGDCQKRNAARTGNARVPDEAFERMVTTFEPPQPREFVFERNVARMTLEDSTDLESVLAQLQRSGKERLDEQAKAAEEAMCQLRQRLTTRGAATRACTRASWSSAVERNSVRGFCTSSHNDTVDKDAHVRVRYAPSPTGYLHLGGLRTALFNYLFAKNSGGEFILRIEDTDKTRQVPGSVEALQQTLRWCGLVEDEGPNKGGPHGPYIQSERLHIYKEHAERLIECGHAYRCFCTSERLQKLRESQTRHGEATMYDRACLGLTPSEVEERVARGEPHTIRLKIPEGRTVVKDLMRGYVQFEHSGIDDQVLMKSDGFPTYHLANVVDDHAMRISHVIRGEEWLPSTPKHVILYKALGFKPPQFAHLGLLLNEDRTKLSKRQGDVAVEDFRDKGYLPSGLVNFVALLGWNPAGGNNQEIFQLNELEQQFSLDNVNKAGSVVNVERLRWINSRHVRALFEGDRSTDPDHRRSVIKSILPFIATSLARDSELLVEEFGADYVWSAMDLMKERVSALPEFGPLCVPFFVDPDLNGAEAQQMKKKYINESTGELIKQVVEKLEGLADDEFTPDAITKSIKHVAKERKLGLKNVLMPVRYYLTGMEVGAGLGDTIHLLGRATVVRRLTQ
;
A
#
# COMPACT_ATOMS: atom_id res chain seq x y z
N MET A 1 31.20 21.68 -7.10
CA MET A 1 31.30 20.51 -8.01
C MET A 1 30.04 20.32 -8.90
N ALA A 2 28.86 20.85 -8.55
CA ALA A 2 27.62 20.62 -9.33
C ALA A 2 27.48 21.39 -10.67
N SER A 3 28.37 22.34 -10.98
CA SER A 3 28.18 23.27 -12.12
C SER A 3 28.63 22.76 -13.49
N SER A 4 29.24 21.57 -13.57
CA SER A 4 29.79 21.03 -14.83
C SER A 4 28.92 19.96 -15.52
N VAL A 5 27.89 19.43 -14.86
CA VAL A 5 27.11 18.28 -15.35
C VAL A 5 25.68 18.70 -15.73
N LEU A 6 25.26 18.41 -16.96
CA LEU A 6 23.94 18.73 -17.51
C LEU A 6 23.29 17.49 -18.15
N VAL A 7 22.03 17.22 -17.79
CA VAL A 7 21.18 16.24 -18.49
C VAL A 7 20.26 16.99 -19.46
N VAL A 8 20.25 16.59 -20.72
CA VAL A 8 19.42 17.17 -21.78
C VAL A 8 18.51 16.11 -22.37
N LEU A 9 17.20 16.36 -22.35
CA LEU A 9 16.23 15.54 -23.09
C LEU A 9 15.93 16.18 -24.43
N VAL A 10 15.97 15.40 -25.52
CA VAL A 10 15.51 15.88 -26.83
C VAL A 10 14.09 15.36 -27.06
N CYS A 11 13.10 16.25 -26.95
CA CYS A 11 11.67 15.95 -27.02
C CYS A 11 11.08 16.35 -28.38
N GLY A 12 10.18 15.52 -28.92
CA GLY A 12 9.50 15.80 -30.18
C GLY A 12 8.91 14.54 -30.80
N LEU A 13 7.97 14.71 -31.74
CA LEU A 13 7.33 13.59 -32.42
C LEU A 13 8.31 12.75 -33.26
N PRO A 14 8.01 11.48 -33.59
CA PRO A 14 8.74 10.76 -34.63
C PRO A 14 8.80 11.59 -35.92
N GLY A 15 9.90 11.52 -36.67
CA GLY A 15 10.07 12.38 -37.85
C GLY A 15 10.40 13.85 -37.57
N ALA A 16 10.33 14.35 -36.33
CA ALA A 16 10.73 15.72 -35.96
C ALA A 16 12.24 15.99 -36.07
N GLY A 17 13.05 15.06 -36.58
CA GLY A 17 14.49 15.20 -36.79
C GLY A 17 15.37 15.26 -35.53
N LYS A 18 14.87 14.72 -34.41
CA LYS A 18 15.59 14.55 -33.13
C LYS A 18 16.95 13.89 -33.27
N SER A 19 17.04 12.70 -33.87
CA SER A 19 18.30 11.97 -33.97
C SER A 19 19.34 12.69 -34.85
N THR A 20 18.90 13.52 -35.81
CA THR A 20 19.79 14.41 -36.57
C THR A 20 20.34 15.51 -35.67
N LEU A 21 19.48 16.11 -34.84
CA LEU A 21 19.88 17.11 -33.85
C LEU A 21 20.84 16.53 -32.81
N VAL A 22 20.54 15.34 -32.26
CA VAL A 22 21.37 14.64 -31.27
C VAL A 22 22.76 14.35 -31.83
N ARG A 23 22.86 13.89 -33.08
CA ARG A 23 24.16 13.70 -33.75
C ARG A 23 24.95 15.01 -33.90
N ARG A 24 24.28 16.12 -34.21
CA ARG A 24 24.93 17.45 -34.29
C ARG A 24 25.37 17.93 -32.91
N LEU A 25 24.54 17.78 -31.88
CA LEU A 25 24.87 18.12 -30.49
C LEU A 25 26.03 17.29 -29.95
N ALA A 26 26.11 16.01 -30.31
CA ALA A 26 27.23 15.14 -29.95
C ALA A 26 28.54 15.54 -30.66
N ALA A 27 28.45 16.15 -31.84
CA ALA A 27 29.60 16.63 -32.62
C ALA A 27 30.08 18.04 -32.21
N CYS A 28 29.28 18.82 -31.49
CA CYS A 28 29.66 20.15 -30.98
C CYS A 28 30.81 20.02 -29.96
N ARG A 29 31.99 20.56 -30.29
CA ARG A 29 33.18 20.49 -29.43
C ARG A 29 33.35 21.68 -28.49
N GLY A 30 32.55 22.74 -28.65
CA GLY A 30 32.68 24.00 -27.91
C GLY A 30 33.84 24.85 -28.44
N THR A 31 33.73 26.17 -28.34
CA THR A 31 34.82 27.12 -28.62
C THR A 31 35.97 27.08 -27.59
N GLU A 32 35.77 26.45 -26.44
CA GLU A 32 36.80 26.18 -25.43
C GLU A 32 36.87 24.67 -25.21
N ALA A 33 38.04 24.09 -25.51
CA ALA A 33 38.28 22.66 -25.42
C ALA A 33 38.12 22.17 -23.97
N GLN A 34 36.97 21.53 -23.65
CA GLN A 34 36.78 20.46 -22.65
C GLN A 34 35.27 20.15 -22.41
N ARG A 35 34.47 19.84 -23.45
CA ARG A 35 33.12 19.25 -23.29
C ARG A 35 33.13 17.75 -23.59
N VAL A 36 32.63 16.94 -22.67
CA VAL A 36 32.40 15.49 -22.84
C VAL A 36 30.91 15.25 -22.98
N THR A 37 30.48 14.85 -24.18
CA THR A 37 29.07 14.54 -24.46
C THR A 37 28.87 13.03 -24.52
N ARG A 38 27.90 12.51 -23.77
CA ARG A 38 27.45 11.11 -23.84
C ARG A 38 26.01 11.07 -24.31
N VAL A 39 25.71 10.21 -25.27
CA VAL A 39 24.35 10.02 -25.81
C VAL A 39 23.85 8.64 -25.41
N ILE A 40 22.59 8.56 -24.97
CA ILE A 40 21.86 7.31 -24.78
C ILE A 40 20.64 7.36 -25.70
N GLU A 41 20.63 6.48 -26.70
CA GLU A 41 19.56 6.40 -27.72
C GLU A 41 18.57 5.28 -27.36
N PHE A 42 17.28 5.61 -27.31
CA PHE A 42 16.23 4.65 -26.97
C PHE A 42 16.10 3.55 -28.03
N ASP A 43 16.14 3.93 -29.30
CA ASP A 43 16.01 3.01 -30.44
C ASP A 43 17.14 1.96 -30.45
N GLY A 44 18.34 2.32 -29.99
CA GLY A 44 19.46 1.38 -29.83
C GLY A 44 19.23 0.35 -28.73
N LEU A 45 18.57 0.74 -27.62
CA LEU A 45 18.24 -0.17 -26.51
C LEU A 45 17.11 -1.13 -26.88
N LEU A 46 16.15 -0.67 -27.69
CA LEU A 46 15.08 -1.51 -28.24
C LEU A 46 15.62 -2.57 -29.20
N ALA A 47 16.58 -2.23 -30.06
CA ALA A 47 17.17 -3.16 -31.02
C ALA A 47 17.94 -4.33 -30.35
N GLU A 48 18.43 -4.14 -29.12
CA GLU A 48 19.09 -5.19 -28.33
C GLU A 48 18.11 -6.22 -27.71
N GLN A 49 16.79 -5.96 -27.71
CA GLN A 49 15.79 -6.73 -26.93
C GLN A 49 14.78 -7.56 -27.76
N ALA A 50 15.06 -7.84 -29.04
CA ALA A 50 14.31 -8.68 -30.00
C ALA A 50 13.28 -7.99 -30.93
N ASP A 51 12.99 -8.64 -32.07
CA ASP A 51 12.30 -8.12 -33.27
C ASP A 51 10.77 -7.83 -33.13
N THR A 52 10.16 -7.94 -31.94
CA THR A 52 8.71 -7.72 -31.77
C THR A 52 8.37 -6.73 -30.66
N PHE A 53 7.55 -5.73 -31.01
CA PHE A 53 7.08 -4.68 -30.10
C PHE A 53 6.10 -5.24 -29.05
N SER A 54 6.38 -5.03 -27.76
CA SER A 54 5.47 -5.29 -26.65
C SER A 54 5.51 -4.16 -25.61
N PRO A 55 4.42 -3.88 -24.88
CA PRO A 55 4.44 -2.93 -23.77
C PRO A 55 5.51 -3.23 -22.70
N GLU A 56 5.81 -4.51 -22.50
CA GLU A 56 6.82 -5.00 -21.56
C GLU A 56 8.25 -4.68 -22.02
N THR A 57 8.57 -4.93 -23.30
CA THR A 57 9.89 -4.60 -23.88
C THR A 57 10.12 -3.09 -23.97
N TRP A 58 9.07 -2.31 -24.27
CA TRP A 58 9.13 -0.85 -24.23
C TRP A 58 9.44 -0.32 -22.82
N LYS A 59 8.77 -0.86 -21.80
CA LYS A 59 8.99 -0.47 -20.40
C LYS A 59 10.38 -0.90 -19.91
N ALA A 60 10.83 -2.10 -20.26
CA ALA A 60 12.17 -2.58 -19.94
C ALA A 60 13.27 -1.68 -20.56
N SER A 61 13.08 -1.23 -21.80
CA SER A 61 13.98 -0.28 -22.46
C SER A 61 13.98 1.10 -21.78
N GLN A 62 12.82 1.59 -21.32
CA GLN A 62 12.71 2.84 -20.54
C GLN A 62 13.42 2.74 -19.20
N ASP A 63 13.29 1.60 -18.52
CA ASP A 63 13.95 1.34 -17.24
C ASP A 63 15.47 1.24 -17.41
N ARG A 64 15.93 0.53 -18.45
CA ARG A 64 17.35 0.42 -18.81
C ARG A 64 17.97 1.76 -19.19
N MET A 65 17.26 2.62 -19.93
CA MET A 65 17.72 3.99 -20.23
C MET A 65 17.96 4.79 -18.94
N ALA A 66 17.06 4.66 -17.95
CA ALA A 66 17.21 5.34 -16.67
C ALA A 66 18.38 4.79 -15.83
N GLU A 67 18.62 3.47 -15.88
CA GLU A 67 19.78 2.83 -15.24
C GLU A 67 21.09 3.32 -15.85
N LEU A 68 21.21 3.32 -17.18
CA LEU A 68 22.38 3.81 -17.88
C LEU A 68 22.63 5.30 -17.64
N ALA A 69 21.56 6.11 -17.62
CA ALA A 69 21.65 7.53 -17.28
C ALA A 69 22.14 7.74 -15.84
N THR A 70 21.62 6.95 -14.89
CA THR A 70 22.03 7.00 -13.48
C THR A 70 23.49 6.62 -13.32
N ALA A 71 23.93 5.52 -13.93
CA ALA A 71 25.31 5.06 -13.88
C ALA A 71 26.27 6.10 -14.49
N ALA A 72 25.93 6.65 -15.65
CA ALA A 72 26.73 7.70 -16.30
C ALA A 72 26.87 8.95 -15.42
N LEU A 73 25.80 9.40 -14.77
CA LEU A 73 25.84 10.59 -13.91
C LEU A 73 26.57 10.32 -12.59
N GLN A 74 26.43 9.13 -12.01
CA GLN A 74 27.13 8.73 -10.79
C GLN A 74 28.64 8.64 -11.02
N GLU A 75 29.07 8.01 -12.12
CA GLU A 75 30.48 7.93 -12.53
C GLU A 75 31.11 9.33 -12.60
N GLN A 76 30.40 10.29 -13.18
CA GLN A 76 30.87 11.68 -13.27
C GLN A 76 30.81 12.45 -11.95
N SER A 77 29.89 12.10 -11.04
CA SER A 77 29.80 12.72 -9.70
C SER A 77 30.91 12.30 -8.74
N HIS A 78 31.50 11.11 -8.95
CA HIS A 78 32.57 10.56 -8.11
C HIS A 78 33.99 10.85 -8.62
N THR A 79 34.13 11.30 -9.87
CA THR A 79 35.42 11.63 -10.48
C THR A 79 35.66 13.14 -10.35
N LYS A 80 36.79 13.57 -9.75
CA LYS A 80 37.17 15.00 -9.77
C LYS A 80 37.42 15.42 -11.22
N GLN A 81 36.45 16.09 -11.84
CA GLN A 81 36.66 16.61 -13.19
C GLN A 81 37.75 17.69 -13.18
N PRO A 82 38.62 17.74 -14.22
CA PRO A 82 39.54 18.85 -14.46
C PRO A 82 38.80 20.19 -14.41
N GLU A 83 39.45 21.22 -13.84
CA GLU A 83 38.91 22.58 -13.81
C GLU A 83 38.58 23.06 -15.22
N GLY A 84 37.31 23.37 -15.48
CA GLY A 84 36.81 23.83 -16.78
C GLY A 84 36.09 22.78 -17.63
N GLN A 85 36.14 21.49 -17.26
CA GLN A 85 35.47 20.43 -18.04
C GLN A 85 33.96 20.39 -17.81
N GLN A 86 33.19 20.28 -18.89
CA GLN A 86 31.72 20.14 -18.89
C GLN A 86 31.31 18.75 -19.35
N PHE A 87 30.37 18.11 -18.66
CA PHE A 87 29.75 16.86 -19.06
C PHE A 87 28.29 17.06 -19.42
N VAL A 88 27.90 16.63 -20.62
CA VAL A 88 26.52 16.70 -21.10
C VAL A 88 26.02 15.29 -21.41
N LEU A 89 24.99 14.85 -20.69
CA LEU A 89 24.26 13.61 -20.99
C LEU A 89 23.03 13.93 -21.82
N ILE A 90 22.99 13.46 -23.06
CA ILE A 90 21.85 13.62 -23.96
C ILE A 90 21.07 12.32 -24.00
N LEU A 91 19.76 12.40 -23.77
CA LEU A 91 18.84 11.27 -23.94
C LEU A 91 18.01 11.50 -25.20
N ASP A 92 18.08 10.57 -26.15
CA ASP A 92 17.30 10.58 -27.40
C ASP A 92 16.13 9.58 -27.31
N ASP A 93 14.92 10.12 -27.15
CA ASP A 93 13.64 9.41 -27.18
C ASP A 93 12.55 10.42 -27.61
N ASN A 94 11.32 9.97 -27.86
CA ASN A 94 10.21 10.85 -28.21
C ASN A 94 9.77 11.74 -27.03
N PHE A 95 9.90 11.26 -25.79
CA PHE A 95 9.47 11.96 -24.56
C PHE A 95 8.08 12.62 -24.67
N HIS A 96 7.16 11.97 -25.39
CA HIS A 96 5.85 12.50 -25.75
C HIS A 96 4.94 12.72 -24.53
N LEU A 97 5.14 11.99 -23.43
CA LEU A 97 4.44 12.20 -22.17
C LEU A 97 5.29 12.98 -21.18
N ARG A 98 4.67 13.91 -20.46
CA ARG A 98 5.26 14.70 -19.37
C ARG A 98 5.82 13.81 -18.26
N SER A 99 5.16 12.68 -17.98
CA SER A 99 5.61 11.69 -16.98
C SER A 99 6.98 11.11 -17.30
N MET A 100 7.29 10.89 -18.59
CA MET A 100 8.59 10.41 -19.06
C MET A 100 9.69 11.44 -18.77
N ARG A 101 9.44 12.73 -19.05
CA ARG A 101 10.39 13.82 -18.77
C ARG A 101 10.59 14.04 -17.27
N LYS A 102 9.51 13.98 -16.49
CA LYS A 102 9.54 14.17 -15.03
C LYS A 102 10.41 13.14 -14.31
N ARG A 103 10.50 11.92 -14.85
CA ARG A 103 11.39 10.85 -14.33
C ARG A 103 12.84 11.32 -14.29
N PHE A 104 13.34 11.86 -15.39
CA PHE A 104 14.73 12.32 -15.51
C PHE A 104 14.98 13.65 -14.79
N ALA A 105 13.98 14.53 -14.72
CA ALA A 105 14.07 15.74 -13.90
C ALA A 105 14.29 15.40 -12.41
N LYS A 106 13.58 14.40 -11.87
CA LYS A 106 13.78 13.92 -10.49
C LYS A 106 15.14 13.28 -10.29
N LEU A 107 15.65 12.55 -11.29
CA LEU A 107 16.99 11.97 -11.23
C LEU A 107 18.05 13.06 -11.16
N ALA A 108 17.94 14.09 -12.00
CA ALA A 108 18.84 15.23 -11.99
C ALA A 108 18.78 16.01 -10.66
N GLU A 109 17.59 16.22 -10.11
CA GLU A 109 17.39 16.83 -8.78
C GLU A 109 18.06 16.01 -7.66
N LYS A 110 17.86 14.68 -7.65
CA LYS A 110 18.47 13.77 -6.68
C LYS A 110 20.00 13.83 -6.71
N LEU A 111 20.57 13.91 -7.92
CA LEU A 111 22.02 13.96 -8.14
C LEU A 111 22.59 15.39 -8.09
N ARG A 112 21.74 16.41 -7.91
CA ARG A 112 22.09 17.84 -7.91
C ARG A 112 22.86 18.25 -9.17
N VAL A 113 22.39 17.80 -10.33
CA VAL A 113 22.94 18.15 -11.65
C VAL A 113 21.94 18.96 -12.47
N GLY A 114 22.43 19.69 -13.47
CA GLY A 114 21.58 20.50 -14.34
C GLY A 114 20.60 19.65 -15.13
N PHE A 115 19.42 20.17 -15.41
CA PHE A 115 18.40 19.51 -16.24
C PHE A 115 17.82 20.49 -17.26
N GLY A 116 17.77 20.10 -18.53
CA GLY A 116 17.20 20.88 -19.62
C GLY A 116 16.44 20.03 -20.63
N ILE A 117 15.53 20.67 -21.36
CA ILE A 117 14.76 20.04 -22.44
C ILE A 117 15.02 20.81 -23.72
N ILE A 118 15.33 20.12 -24.81
CA ILE A 118 15.26 20.67 -26.16
C ILE A 118 13.97 20.14 -26.78
N PHE A 119 13.03 21.03 -27.10
CA PHE A 119 11.78 20.67 -27.74
C PHE A 119 11.84 21.05 -29.22
N ILE A 120 11.79 20.03 -30.08
CA ILE A 120 11.67 20.25 -31.51
C ILE A 120 10.20 20.37 -31.88
N ASP A 121 9.82 21.58 -32.21
CA ASP A 121 8.47 21.93 -32.64
C ASP A 121 8.41 21.82 -34.16
N ALA A 122 7.75 20.77 -34.64
CA ALA A 122 7.63 20.46 -36.05
C ALA A 122 6.17 20.18 -36.40
N ASP A 123 5.77 20.57 -37.62
CA ASP A 123 4.44 20.29 -38.12
C ASP A 123 4.17 18.78 -38.18
N VAL A 124 2.97 18.37 -37.75
CA VAL A 124 2.58 16.95 -37.66
C VAL A 124 2.60 16.29 -39.03
N GLY A 125 2.17 17.00 -40.08
CA GLY A 125 2.16 16.49 -41.45
C GLY A 125 3.57 16.26 -41.98
N ASP A 126 4.51 17.15 -41.65
CA ASP A 126 5.93 16.97 -41.98
C ASP A 126 6.57 15.83 -41.20
N CYS A 127 6.26 15.70 -39.90
CA CYS A 127 6.66 14.57 -39.07
C CYS A 127 6.17 13.24 -39.67
N GLN A 128 4.91 13.19 -40.12
CA GLN A 128 4.31 12.01 -40.72
C GLN A 128 4.99 11.63 -42.04
N LYS A 129 5.20 12.59 -42.96
CA LYS A 129 5.93 12.37 -44.22
C LYS A 129 7.34 11.84 -43.97
N ARG A 130 8.07 12.45 -43.03
CA ARG A 130 9.43 12.03 -42.69
C ARG A 130 9.48 10.68 -41.98
N ASN A 131 8.47 10.35 -41.17
CA ASN A 131 8.36 9.02 -40.55
C ASN A 131 8.04 7.94 -41.60
N ALA A 132 7.16 8.23 -42.56
CA ALA A 132 6.83 7.31 -43.66
C ALA A 132 8.04 7.01 -44.57
N ALA A 133 8.98 7.95 -44.70
CA ALA A 133 10.22 7.79 -45.47
C ALA A 133 11.31 6.96 -44.75
N ARG A 134 11.11 6.55 -43.49
CA ARG A 134 12.07 5.73 -42.72
C ARG A 134 11.91 4.25 -43.05
N THR A 135 12.98 3.47 -42.90
CA THR A 135 13.00 2.02 -43.13
C THR A 135 13.47 1.25 -41.89
N GLY A 136 13.09 -0.03 -41.78
CA GLY A 136 13.45 -0.91 -40.66
C GLY A 136 12.93 -0.42 -39.31
N ASN A 137 13.69 -0.70 -38.24
CA ASN A 137 13.34 -0.37 -36.85
C ASN A 137 13.26 1.14 -36.56
N ALA A 138 13.70 1.99 -37.49
CA ALA A 138 13.60 3.45 -37.36
C ALA A 138 12.22 4.01 -37.76
N ARG A 139 11.38 3.23 -38.46
CA ARG A 139 10.02 3.62 -38.84
C ARG A 139 9.04 3.29 -37.72
N VAL A 140 8.36 4.30 -37.19
CA VAL A 140 7.25 4.08 -36.25
C VAL A 140 5.99 3.71 -37.02
N PRO A 141 5.24 2.64 -36.66
CA PRO A 141 3.99 2.28 -37.30
C PRO A 141 2.96 3.42 -37.27
N ASP A 142 2.14 3.54 -38.31
CA ASP A 142 1.23 4.69 -38.49
C ASP A 142 0.22 4.81 -37.33
N GLU A 143 -0.36 3.69 -36.85
CA GLU A 143 -1.23 3.67 -35.67
C GLU A 143 -0.52 4.15 -34.38
N ALA A 144 0.75 3.79 -34.21
CA ALA A 144 1.53 4.22 -33.06
C ALA A 144 1.89 5.71 -33.16
N PHE A 145 2.15 6.20 -34.38
CA PHE A 145 2.37 7.60 -34.66
C PHE A 145 1.13 8.44 -34.33
N GLU A 146 -0.06 8.03 -34.80
CA GLU A 146 -1.34 8.71 -34.50
C GLU A 146 -1.64 8.75 -33.00
N ARG A 147 -1.38 7.64 -32.29
CA ARG A 147 -1.46 7.60 -30.82
C ARG A 147 -0.49 8.58 -30.16
N MET A 148 0.75 8.69 -30.64
CA MET A 148 1.71 9.64 -30.09
C MET A 148 1.30 11.08 -30.36
N VAL A 149 0.73 11.40 -31.53
CA VAL A 149 0.20 12.73 -31.86
C VAL A 149 -0.94 13.11 -30.92
N THR A 150 -1.91 12.21 -30.71
CA THR A 150 -3.08 12.45 -29.85
C THR A 150 -2.74 12.56 -28.37
N THR A 151 -1.68 11.89 -27.92
CA THR A 151 -1.22 11.88 -26.52
C THR A 151 -0.02 12.79 -26.26
N PHE A 152 0.43 13.57 -27.25
CA PHE A 152 1.61 14.41 -27.10
C PHE A 152 1.36 15.56 -26.12
N GLU A 153 2.12 15.58 -25.04
CA GLU A 153 2.11 16.65 -24.04
C GLU A 153 3.33 17.56 -24.27
N PRO A 154 3.23 18.67 -25.03
CA PRO A 154 4.35 19.57 -25.25
C PRO A 154 4.84 20.17 -23.93
N PRO A 155 6.14 20.51 -23.79
CA PRO A 155 6.64 21.14 -22.57
C PRO A 155 5.92 22.46 -22.26
N GLN A 156 5.46 22.61 -21.02
CA GLN A 156 4.70 23.76 -20.54
C GLN A 156 5.48 24.47 -19.42
N PRO A 157 6.51 25.28 -19.75
CA PRO A 157 7.42 25.88 -18.77
C PRO A 157 6.74 26.84 -17.78
N ARG A 158 5.59 27.43 -18.16
CA ARG A 158 4.81 28.33 -17.29
C ARG A 158 4.05 27.57 -16.20
N GLU A 159 3.60 26.36 -16.50
CA GLU A 159 2.79 25.54 -15.59
C GLU A 159 3.65 24.61 -14.72
N PHE A 160 4.72 24.04 -15.30
CA PHE A 160 5.55 23.04 -14.62
C PHE A 160 6.95 23.56 -14.36
N VAL A 161 7.28 23.71 -13.08
CA VAL A 161 8.59 24.20 -12.63
C VAL A 161 9.74 23.38 -13.22
N PHE A 162 9.59 22.05 -13.33
CA PHE A 162 10.63 21.18 -13.88
C PHE A 162 10.86 21.33 -15.38
N GLU A 163 9.92 21.91 -16.13
CA GLU A 163 10.02 22.15 -17.58
C GLU A 163 10.43 23.59 -17.92
N ARG A 164 10.68 24.45 -16.91
CA ARG A 164 11.09 25.85 -17.11
C ARG A 164 12.35 26.02 -17.96
N ASN A 165 13.29 25.08 -17.84
CA ASN A 165 14.53 25.09 -18.61
C ASN A 165 14.35 24.34 -19.95
N VAL A 166 13.59 24.93 -20.86
CA VAL A 166 13.31 24.37 -22.19
C VAL A 166 13.77 25.32 -23.29
N ALA A 167 14.45 24.77 -24.29
CA ALA A 167 14.76 25.44 -25.55
C ALA A 167 13.84 24.90 -26.63
N ARG A 168 12.95 25.74 -27.17
CA ARG A 168 12.07 25.39 -28.30
C ARG A 168 12.76 25.78 -29.61
N MET A 169 12.81 24.88 -30.58
CA MET A 169 13.45 25.11 -31.88
C MET A 169 12.70 24.38 -32.99
N THR A 170 12.79 24.90 -34.22
CA THR A 170 12.40 24.16 -35.43
C THR A 170 13.63 23.45 -36.04
N LEU A 171 13.42 22.58 -37.03
CA LEU A 171 14.54 21.90 -37.70
C LEU A 171 15.46 22.85 -38.47
N GLU A 172 14.94 23.99 -38.89
CA GLU A 172 15.61 24.98 -39.74
C GLU A 172 16.48 25.95 -38.92
N ASP A 173 16.16 26.14 -37.63
CA ASP A 173 16.84 27.04 -36.68
C ASP A 173 18.22 26.54 -36.18
N SER A 174 18.79 25.52 -36.82
CA SER A 174 19.91 24.72 -36.28
C SER A 174 21.32 25.34 -36.40
N THR A 175 21.45 26.66 -36.47
CA THR A 175 22.73 27.33 -36.77
C THR A 175 23.63 27.61 -35.56
N ASP A 176 23.10 27.65 -34.33
CA ASP A 176 23.91 27.88 -33.10
C ASP A 176 23.50 26.97 -31.93
N LEU A 177 23.80 25.67 -32.07
CA LEU A 177 23.53 24.65 -31.04
C LEU A 177 24.40 24.83 -29.78
N GLU A 178 25.54 25.50 -29.89
CA GLU A 178 26.43 25.73 -28.76
C GLU A 178 25.84 26.75 -27.78
N SER A 179 25.24 27.82 -28.31
CA SER A 179 24.51 28.80 -27.50
C SER A 179 23.31 28.19 -26.77
N VAL A 180 22.58 27.27 -27.41
CA VAL A 180 21.45 26.55 -26.78
C VAL A 180 21.91 25.72 -25.59
N LEU A 181 22.98 24.94 -25.73
CA LEU A 181 23.53 24.15 -24.62
C LEU A 181 24.07 25.05 -23.51
N ALA A 182 24.75 26.14 -23.85
CA ALA A 182 25.26 27.11 -22.87
C ALA A 182 24.12 27.82 -22.12
N GLN A 183 22.99 28.09 -22.78
CA GLN A 183 21.79 28.62 -22.14
C GLN A 183 21.18 27.61 -21.17
N LEU A 184 20.94 26.37 -21.61
CA LEU A 184 20.38 25.32 -20.75
C LEU A 184 21.25 25.05 -19.53
N GLN A 185 22.58 25.13 -19.69
CA GLN A 185 23.52 24.94 -18.60
C GLN A 185 23.50 26.09 -17.58
N ARG A 186 23.47 27.35 -18.04
CA ARG A 186 23.37 28.52 -17.16
C ARG A 186 22.05 28.52 -16.37
N SER A 187 20.93 28.37 -17.07
CA SER A 187 19.59 28.31 -16.46
C SER A 187 19.43 27.12 -15.51
N GLY A 188 20.05 25.98 -15.83
CA GLY A 188 20.07 24.81 -14.96
C GLY A 188 20.83 25.05 -13.65
N LYS A 189 21.97 25.75 -13.73
CA LYS A 189 22.79 26.11 -12.57
C LYS A 189 22.10 27.12 -11.65
N GLU A 190 21.60 28.22 -12.21
CA GLU A 190 20.89 29.27 -11.44
C GLU A 190 19.76 28.67 -10.61
N ARG A 191 19.02 27.71 -11.18
CA ARG A 191 17.96 27.00 -10.49
C ARG A 191 18.45 26.11 -9.35
N LEU A 192 19.55 25.39 -9.52
CA LEU A 192 20.13 24.58 -8.45
C LEU A 192 20.56 25.48 -7.28
N ASP A 193 21.11 26.66 -7.58
CA ASP A 193 21.52 27.65 -6.59
C ASP A 193 20.31 28.29 -5.88
N GLU A 194 19.23 28.61 -6.60
CA GLU A 194 17.95 29.07 -6.02
C GLU A 194 17.31 28.02 -5.11
N GLN A 195 17.31 26.75 -5.52
CA GLN A 195 16.77 25.65 -4.72
C GLN A 195 17.61 25.39 -3.47
N ALA A 196 18.93 25.49 -3.56
CA ALA A 196 19.83 25.39 -2.41
C ALA A 196 19.60 26.53 -1.40
N LYS A 197 19.48 27.77 -1.88
CA LYS A 197 19.16 28.94 -1.05
C LYS A 197 17.80 28.82 -0.37
N ALA A 198 16.75 28.41 -1.11
CA ALA A 198 15.42 28.21 -0.54
C ALA A 198 15.41 27.10 0.54
N ALA A 199 16.21 26.04 0.36
CA ALA A 199 16.35 24.98 1.36
C ALA A 199 17.10 25.46 2.62
N GLU A 200 18.16 26.26 2.46
CA GLU A 200 18.88 26.88 3.58
C GLU A 200 18.00 27.88 4.34
N GLU A 201 17.23 28.70 3.64
CA GLU A 201 16.27 29.64 4.24
C GLU A 201 15.16 28.89 5.01
N ALA A 202 14.61 27.82 4.45
CA ALA A 202 13.62 26.99 5.13
C ALA A 202 14.19 26.33 6.39
N MET A 203 15.44 25.86 6.36
CA MET A 203 16.14 25.33 7.53
C MET A 203 16.42 26.41 8.58
N CYS A 204 16.77 27.62 8.15
CA CYS A 204 17.00 28.77 9.03
C CYS A 204 15.71 29.18 9.74
N GLN A 205 14.59 29.26 9.02
CA GLN A 205 13.27 29.54 9.58
C GLN A 205 12.82 28.44 10.56
N LEU A 206 13.14 27.17 10.28
CA LEU A 206 12.85 26.05 11.18
C LEU A 206 13.65 26.18 12.49
N ARG A 207 14.94 26.55 12.41
CA ARG A 207 15.78 26.82 13.60
C ARG A 207 15.27 27.99 14.43
N GLN A 208 14.83 29.08 13.79
CA GLN A 208 14.25 30.25 14.48
C GLN A 208 12.92 29.94 15.18
N ARG A 209 12.10 29.03 14.62
CA ARG A 209 10.85 28.57 15.25
C ARG A 209 11.09 27.66 16.46
N LEU A 210 12.21 26.94 16.47
CA LEU A 210 12.60 26.08 17.60
C LEU A 210 13.17 26.89 18.76
N THR A 211 13.89 28.00 18.50
CA THR A 211 14.41 28.89 19.55
C THR A 211 13.33 29.77 20.19
N THR A 212 12.32 30.22 19.42
CA THR A 212 11.20 31.02 19.95
C THR A 212 10.21 30.23 20.80
N ARG A 213 10.07 28.91 20.56
CA ARG A 213 9.25 28.02 21.42
C ARG A 213 9.84 27.74 22.80
N GLY A 214 11.15 27.92 23.00
CA GLY A 214 11.80 27.78 24.30
C GLY A 214 11.62 28.97 25.25
N ALA A 215 11.19 30.14 24.74
CA ALA A 215 11.10 31.38 25.52
C ALA A 215 9.66 31.80 25.90
N ALA A 216 8.62 31.20 25.30
CA ALA A 216 7.23 31.64 25.46
C ALA A 216 6.42 30.91 26.55
N THR A 217 7.05 30.07 27.39
CA THR A 217 6.37 29.36 28.50
C THR A 217 6.50 30.04 29.87
N ARG A 218 6.92 31.31 29.91
CA ARG A 218 6.88 32.14 31.13
C ARG A 218 6.47 33.58 30.80
N ALA A 219 5.19 33.85 30.98
CA ALA A 219 4.53 35.15 31.20
C ALA A 219 3.32 35.32 30.27
N CYS A 220 2.11 35.26 30.82
CA CYS A 220 1.24 36.44 30.95
C CYS A 220 -0.13 36.01 31.49
N THR A 221 -0.42 36.37 32.74
CA THR A 221 -1.76 36.40 33.32
C THR A 221 -2.28 37.83 33.32
N ARG A 222 -3.57 37.98 32.98
CA ARG A 222 -4.48 39.14 33.19
C ARG A 222 -4.30 40.42 32.36
N ALA A 223 -5.35 40.76 31.60
CA ALA A 223 -6.09 42.05 31.58
C ALA A 223 -7.08 42.00 30.39
N SER A 224 -8.39 41.91 30.62
CA SER A 224 -9.39 42.98 30.83
C SER A 224 -10.15 43.36 29.55
N TRP A 225 -11.47 43.32 29.67
CA TRP A 225 -12.49 43.67 28.69
C TRP A 225 -12.59 45.18 28.45
N SER A 226 -13.02 45.61 27.24
CA SER A 226 -14.25 46.42 27.03
C SER A 226 -14.33 47.15 25.68
N SER A 227 -15.55 47.12 25.09
CA SER A 227 -16.17 48.10 24.16
C SER A 227 -15.65 48.14 22.69
N ALA A 228 -16.45 48.37 21.65
CA ALA A 228 -17.78 48.98 21.52
C ALA A 228 -18.55 48.43 20.30
N VAL A 229 -19.88 48.56 20.38
CA VAL A 229 -20.90 48.25 19.37
C VAL A 229 -21.24 49.52 18.59
N GLU A 230 -21.38 49.45 17.27
CA GLU A 230 -22.33 50.30 16.56
C GLU A 230 -22.92 49.63 15.31
N ARG A 231 -24.20 49.94 15.09
CA ARG A 231 -25.20 49.21 14.29
C ARG A 231 -25.33 49.81 12.89
N ASN A 232 -25.63 48.96 11.89
CA ASN A 232 -26.72 49.27 10.96
C ASN A 232 -27.27 48.00 10.28
N SER A 233 -28.60 47.96 10.20
CA SER A 233 -29.45 46.82 9.87
C SER A 233 -30.02 46.93 8.45
N VAL A 234 -30.01 45.84 7.67
CA VAL A 234 -31.13 45.43 6.80
C VAL A 234 -31.12 43.89 6.69
N ARG A 235 -32.30 43.27 6.82
CA ARG A 235 -32.59 41.84 6.94
C ARG A 235 -32.29 41.01 5.69
N GLY A 236 -31.75 39.81 5.90
CA GLY A 236 -31.70 38.68 4.95
C GLY A 236 -31.17 37.43 5.65
N PHE A 237 -32.07 36.66 6.26
CA PHE A 237 -31.76 35.48 7.09
C PHE A 237 -31.32 34.30 6.20
N CYS A 238 -30.02 33.96 6.24
CA CYS A 238 -29.43 32.60 6.10
C CYS A 238 -27.92 32.76 5.93
N THR A 239 -27.17 32.74 7.03
CA THR A 239 -25.75 32.33 7.14
C THR A 239 -25.27 32.70 8.55
N SER A 240 -24.93 31.70 9.36
CA SER A 240 -24.07 31.93 10.53
C SER A 240 -22.63 31.87 10.05
N SER A 241 -22.03 33.05 9.83
CA SER A 241 -20.60 33.20 9.61
C SER A 241 -19.84 32.78 10.87
N HIS A 242 -19.32 31.55 10.88
CA HIS A 242 -18.29 31.18 11.83
C HIS A 242 -16.94 31.59 11.25
N ASN A 243 -16.27 32.45 12.01
CA ASN A 243 -14.98 33.04 11.72
C ASN A 243 -13.92 31.95 11.57
N ASP A 244 -13.20 31.97 10.44
CA ASP A 244 -12.16 31.01 10.09
C ASP A 244 -10.90 31.21 10.94
N THR A 245 -10.81 30.45 12.03
CA THR A 245 -9.53 29.98 12.55
C THR A 245 -9.44 28.49 12.25
N VAL A 246 -8.41 28.09 11.49
CA VAL A 246 -8.07 26.67 11.28
C VAL A 246 -7.82 26.05 12.64
N ASP A 247 -8.81 25.32 13.13
CA ASP A 247 -8.77 24.64 14.42
C ASP A 247 -7.75 23.51 14.34
N LYS A 248 -6.53 23.81 14.77
CA LYS A 248 -5.44 22.84 14.93
C LYS A 248 -5.65 21.93 16.14
N ASP A 249 -6.74 22.13 16.89
CA ASP A 249 -7.12 21.37 18.09
C ASP A 249 -8.41 20.55 17.90
N ALA A 250 -8.90 20.38 16.66
CA ALA A 250 -10.08 19.55 16.42
C ALA A 250 -9.78 18.07 16.72
N HIS A 251 -10.37 17.56 17.80
CA HIS A 251 -10.28 16.18 18.25
C HIS A 251 -10.48 15.17 17.11
N VAL A 252 -9.47 14.30 16.87
CA VAL A 252 -9.52 13.33 15.77
C VAL A 252 -10.60 12.28 16.04
N ARG A 253 -11.55 12.18 15.12
CA ARG A 253 -12.56 11.12 15.08
C ARG A 253 -12.59 10.48 13.71
N VAL A 254 -12.48 9.16 13.66
CA VAL A 254 -12.44 8.37 12.42
C VAL A 254 -13.33 7.14 12.55
N ARG A 255 -13.68 6.51 11.43
CA ARG A 255 -14.60 5.37 11.47
C ARG A 255 -14.21 4.24 10.53
N TYR A 256 -14.43 3.03 11.00
CA TYR A 256 -14.63 1.87 10.14
C TYR A 256 -16.12 1.64 9.92
N ALA A 257 -16.56 1.70 8.66
CA ALA A 257 -17.97 1.66 8.29
C ALA A 257 -18.27 0.52 7.29
N PRO A 258 -18.22 -0.75 7.72
CA PRO A 258 -18.47 -1.88 6.83
C PRO A 258 -19.97 -2.10 6.56
N SER A 259 -20.29 -2.55 5.35
CA SER A 259 -21.59 -3.14 5.04
C SER A 259 -21.56 -4.65 5.33
N PRO A 260 -22.61 -5.23 5.96
CA PRO A 260 -22.68 -6.65 6.31
C PRO A 260 -23.03 -7.53 5.11
N THR A 261 -22.29 -7.39 4.01
CA THR A 261 -22.52 -8.12 2.75
C THR A 261 -21.56 -9.31 2.57
N GLY A 262 -20.92 -9.73 3.67
CA GLY A 262 -19.96 -10.83 3.70
C GLY A 262 -18.91 -10.64 4.80
N TYR A 263 -17.97 -11.58 4.87
CA TYR A 263 -16.89 -11.59 5.84
C TYR A 263 -15.83 -10.51 5.60
N LEU A 264 -15.09 -10.18 6.67
CA LEU A 264 -14.05 -9.16 6.64
C LEU A 264 -12.90 -9.63 5.75
N HIS A 265 -12.64 -8.89 4.67
CA HIS A 265 -11.49 -9.15 3.81
C HIS A 265 -10.27 -8.33 4.19
N LEU A 266 -9.07 -8.72 3.71
CA LEU A 266 -7.81 -8.01 3.98
C LEU A 266 -7.87 -6.50 3.70
N GLY A 267 -8.49 -6.08 2.59
CA GLY A 267 -8.67 -4.65 2.29
C GLY A 267 -9.55 -3.91 3.31
N GLY A 268 -10.57 -4.60 3.84
CA GLY A 268 -11.42 -4.10 4.92
C GLY A 268 -10.64 -4.00 6.23
N LEU A 269 -9.89 -5.05 6.59
CA LEU A 269 -9.02 -5.06 7.76
C LEU A 269 -7.97 -3.95 7.69
N ARG A 270 -7.33 -3.74 6.54
CA ARG A 270 -6.38 -2.63 6.34
C ARG A 270 -7.04 -1.27 6.59
N THR A 271 -8.25 -1.07 6.08
CA THR A 271 -8.99 0.17 6.29
C THR A 271 -9.31 0.37 7.78
N ALA A 272 -9.79 -0.68 8.46
CA ALA A 272 -10.05 -0.65 9.90
C ALA A 272 -8.77 -0.34 10.70
N LEU A 273 -7.68 -1.04 10.39
CA LEU A 273 -6.38 -0.89 11.03
C LEU A 273 -5.83 0.53 10.85
N PHE A 274 -5.84 1.11 9.65
CA PHE A 274 -5.31 2.46 9.44
C PHE A 274 -6.15 3.53 10.13
N ASN A 275 -7.48 3.37 10.20
CA ASN A 275 -8.30 4.26 11.01
C ASN A 275 -7.96 4.11 12.50
N TYR A 276 -7.86 2.87 13.01
CA TYR A 276 -7.49 2.59 14.40
C TYR A 276 -6.13 3.20 14.76
N LEU A 277 -5.09 2.91 13.98
CA LEU A 277 -3.73 3.42 14.21
C LEU A 277 -3.67 4.95 14.13
N PHE A 278 -4.37 5.57 13.17
CA PHE A 278 -4.44 7.03 13.07
C PHE A 278 -5.10 7.66 14.30
N ALA A 279 -6.19 7.05 14.79
CA ALA A 279 -6.86 7.49 16.01
C ALA A 279 -5.92 7.36 17.22
N LYS A 280 -5.32 6.19 17.45
CA LYS A 280 -4.43 5.97 18.60
C LYS A 280 -3.20 6.86 18.58
N ASN A 281 -2.58 7.06 17.41
CA ASN A 281 -1.42 7.96 17.28
C ASN A 281 -1.77 9.42 17.61
N SER A 282 -2.99 9.84 17.28
CA SER A 282 -3.44 11.22 17.45
C SER A 282 -4.16 11.46 18.79
N GLY A 283 -4.28 10.46 19.65
CA GLY A 283 -5.13 10.52 20.85
C GLY A 283 -6.61 10.73 20.56
N GLY A 284 -7.07 10.30 19.38
CA GLY A 284 -8.45 10.40 18.91
C GLY A 284 -9.28 9.13 19.13
N GLU A 285 -10.47 9.11 18.54
CA GLU A 285 -11.45 8.01 18.69
C GLU A 285 -11.64 7.22 17.40
N PHE A 286 -11.68 5.90 17.55
CA PHE A 286 -12.00 4.94 16.50
C PHE A 286 -13.44 4.42 16.64
N ILE A 287 -14.30 4.78 15.68
CA ILE A 287 -15.73 4.42 15.68
C ILE A 287 -16.01 3.23 14.75
N LEU A 288 -16.82 2.27 15.20
CA LEU A 288 -17.41 1.23 14.35
C LEU A 288 -18.87 1.59 14.02
N ARG A 289 -19.21 1.66 12.72
CA ARG A 289 -20.59 1.89 12.25
C ARG A 289 -21.01 0.81 11.26
N ILE A 290 -22.16 0.18 11.46
CA ILE A 290 -22.66 -0.86 10.55
C ILE A 290 -23.56 -0.24 9.48
N GLU A 291 -23.16 -0.36 8.21
CA GLU A 291 -23.89 0.21 7.06
C GLU A 291 -24.77 -0.86 6.39
N ASP A 292 -25.88 -1.22 7.05
CA ASP A 292 -26.81 -2.30 6.69
C ASP A 292 -28.04 -1.86 5.87
N THR A 293 -27.94 -0.75 5.14
CA THR A 293 -29.07 -0.15 4.40
C THR A 293 -29.53 -0.99 3.18
N ASP A 294 -28.69 -1.91 2.70
CA ASP A 294 -29.01 -2.84 1.62
C ASP A 294 -29.37 -4.23 2.17
N LYS A 295 -30.65 -4.38 2.54
CA LYS A 295 -31.19 -5.64 3.07
C LYS A 295 -31.04 -6.83 2.13
N THR A 296 -30.98 -6.60 0.81
CA THR A 296 -30.94 -7.69 -0.18
C THR A 296 -29.60 -8.41 -0.21
N ARG A 297 -28.54 -7.74 0.23
CA ARG A 297 -27.17 -8.26 0.24
C ARG A 297 -26.69 -8.65 1.63
N GLN A 298 -27.53 -8.49 2.64
CA GLN A 298 -27.17 -8.76 4.02
C GLN A 298 -26.91 -10.26 4.22
N VAL A 299 -25.78 -10.59 4.83
CA VAL A 299 -25.43 -11.96 5.19
C VAL A 299 -25.66 -12.13 6.70
N PRO A 300 -26.58 -13.01 7.14
CA PRO A 300 -26.80 -13.29 8.56
C PRO A 300 -25.50 -13.72 9.26
N GLY A 301 -25.25 -13.25 10.48
CA GLY A 301 -24.04 -13.56 11.24
C GLY A 301 -22.78 -12.80 10.82
N SER A 302 -22.81 -12.05 9.71
CA SER A 302 -21.61 -11.35 9.21
C SER A 302 -21.18 -10.18 10.07
N VAL A 303 -22.11 -9.53 10.78
CA VAL A 303 -21.80 -8.43 11.72
C VAL A 303 -21.06 -8.97 12.94
N GLU A 304 -21.57 -10.06 13.52
CA GLU A 304 -21.00 -10.72 14.68
C GLU A 304 -19.61 -11.28 14.36
N ALA A 305 -19.47 -11.95 13.21
CA ALA A 305 -18.18 -12.43 12.71
C ALA A 305 -17.19 -11.28 12.51
N LEU A 306 -17.60 -10.19 11.85
CA LEU A 306 -16.75 -9.01 11.65
C LEU A 306 -16.25 -8.43 12.97
N GLN A 307 -17.13 -8.29 13.97
CA GLN A 307 -16.75 -7.77 15.29
C GLN A 307 -15.81 -8.71 16.05
N GLN A 308 -16.06 -10.02 15.99
CA GLN A 308 -15.16 -11.02 16.57
C GLN A 308 -13.78 -10.98 15.91
N THR A 309 -13.73 -10.86 14.58
CA THR A 309 -12.48 -10.78 13.81
C THR A 309 -11.71 -9.49 14.13
N LEU A 310 -12.36 -8.33 14.23
CA LEU A 310 -11.71 -7.10 14.67
C LEU A 310 -11.12 -7.21 16.08
N ARG A 311 -11.86 -7.80 17.02
CA ARG A 311 -11.37 -8.07 18.39
C ARG A 311 -10.18 -9.04 18.40
N TRP A 312 -10.23 -10.09 17.58
CA TRP A 312 -9.11 -11.03 17.43
C TRP A 312 -7.85 -10.32 16.90
N CYS A 313 -7.99 -9.36 16.00
CA CYS A 313 -6.91 -8.48 15.54
C CYS A 313 -6.48 -7.41 16.57
N GLY A 314 -7.10 -7.33 17.74
CA GLY A 314 -6.83 -6.31 18.76
C GLY A 314 -7.40 -4.92 18.44
N LEU A 315 -8.29 -4.80 17.46
CA LEU A 315 -8.89 -3.52 17.05
C LEU A 315 -10.21 -3.31 17.79
N VAL A 316 -10.13 -2.65 18.95
CA VAL A 316 -11.29 -2.36 19.80
C VAL A 316 -11.81 -0.96 19.52
N GLU A 317 -13.11 -0.84 19.26
CA GLU A 317 -13.76 0.44 19.03
C GLU A 317 -13.86 1.31 20.32
N ASP A 318 -13.76 2.63 20.13
CA ASP A 318 -14.02 3.62 21.17
C ASP A 318 -15.52 3.93 21.27
N GLU A 319 -16.22 3.88 20.14
CA GLU A 319 -17.68 3.91 20.02
C GLU A 319 -18.16 2.89 18.98
N GLY A 320 -19.33 2.29 19.18
CA GLY A 320 -19.90 1.37 18.20
C GLY A 320 -21.07 0.55 18.73
N PRO A 321 -21.57 -0.45 17.97
CA PRO A 321 -22.75 -1.22 18.37
C PRO A 321 -22.60 -1.94 19.70
N ASN A 322 -21.40 -2.44 20.03
CA ASN A 322 -21.16 -3.17 21.28
C ASN A 322 -20.89 -2.25 22.47
N LYS A 323 -20.14 -1.17 22.24
CA LYS A 323 -19.68 -0.26 23.31
C LYS A 323 -20.65 0.88 23.59
N GLY A 324 -21.56 1.15 22.65
CA GLY A 324 -22.38 2.35 22.66
C GLY A 324 -21.56 3.60 22.37
N GLY A 325 -22.05 4.74 22.83
CA GLY A 325 -21.41 6.04 22.66
C GLY A 325 -22.43 7.17 22.48
N PRO A 326 -21.99 8.43 22.55
CA PRO A 326 -22.87 9.60 22.57
C PRO A 326 -23.59 9.85 21.24
N HIS A 327 -23.16 9.22 20.14
CA HIS A 327 -23.71 9.42 18.79
C HIS A 327 -24.51 8.22 18.26
N GLY A 328 -24.85 7.28 19.15
CA GLY A 328 -25.66 6.12 18.82
C GLY A 328 -27.07 6.47 18.31
N PRO A 329 -27.79 5.52 17.71
CA PRO A 329 -27.35 4.14 17.43
C PRO A 329 -26.25 4.07 16.36
N TYR A 330 -25.44 3.01 16.36
CA TYR A 330 -24.31 2.81 15.41
C TYR A 330 -24.62 1.84 14.27
N ILE A 331 -25.91 1.52 14.08
CA ILE A 331 -26.44 0.66 13.02
C ILE A 331 -27.39 1.51 12.18
N GLN A 332 -27.19 1.56 10.86
CA GLN A 332 -27.93 2.50 10.00
C GLN A 332 -29.42 2.15 9.88
N SER A 333 -29.79 0.88 9.92
CA SER A 333 -31.20 0.47 9.92
C SER A 333 -32.01 0.97 11.14
N GLU A 334 -31.34 1.37 12.22
CA GLU A 334 -31.97 1.95 13.42
C GLU A 334 -32.10 3.48 13.34
N ARG A 335 -31.58 4.11 12.28
CA ARG A 335 -31.45 5.57 12.13
C ARG A 335 -32.34 6.15 11.03
N LEU A 336 -33.32 5.38 10.54
CA LEU A 336 -34.15 5.74 9.37
C LEU A 336 -34.83 7.10 9.47
N HIS A 337 -35.30 7.48 10.66
CA HIS A 337 -35.95 8.76 10.89
C HIS A 337 -35.04 9.96 10.62
N ILE A 338 -33.75 9.87 10.98
CA ILE A 338 -32.73 10.91 10.77
C ILE A 338 -32.53 11.14 9.27
N TYR A 339 -32.41 10.06 8.49
CA TYR A 339 -32.20 10.17 7.05
C TYR A 339 -33.42 10.73 6.34
N LYS A 340 -34.63 10.34 6.77
CA LYS A 340 -35.88 10.88 6.22
C LYS A 340 -35.97 12.38 6.45
N GLU A 341 -35.67 12.87 7.65
CA GLU A 341 -35.65 14.30 7.97
C GLU A 341 -34.69 15.07 7.05
N HIS A 342 -33.46 14.60 6.88
CA HIS A 342 -32.50 15.26 5.99
C HIS A 342 -32.88 15.18 4.51
N ALA A 343 -33.50 14.08 4.06
CA ALA A 343 -33.97 13.95 2.69
C ALA A 343 -35.10 14.93 2.37
N GLU A 344 -36.04 15.12 3.30
CA GLU A 344 -37.11 16.12 3.16
C GLU A 344 -36.54 17.54 3.16
N ARG A 345 -35.63 17.85 4.08
CA ARG A 345 -34.94 19.16 4.09
C ARG A 345 -34.22 19.47 2.78
N LEU A 346 -33.63 18.46 2.12
CA LEU A 346 -33.00 18.64 0.81
C LEU A 346 -34.02 18.96 -0.29
N ILE A 347 -35.23 18.41 -0.20
CA ILE A 347 -36.33 18.75 -1.13
C ILE A 347 -36.78 20.19 -0.89
N GLU A 348 -37.01 20.58 0.36
CA GLU A 348 -37.43 21.93 0.74
C GLU A 348 -36.43 23.00 0.29
N CYS A 349 -35.12 22.70 0.38
CA CYS A 349 -34.06 23.59 -0.06
C CYS A 349 -33.77 23.51 -1.58
N GLY A 350 -34.53 22.71 -2.34
CA GLY A 350 -34.38 22.58 -3.80
C GLY A 350 -33.12 21.83 -4.26
N HIS A 351 -32.46 21.11 -3.35
CA HIS A 351 -31.28 20.28 -3.61
C HIS A 351 -31.60 18.81 -3.89
N ALA A 352 -32.84 18.39 -3.67
CA ALA A 352 -33.34 17.07 -4.05
C ALA A 352 -34.77 17.17 -4.62
N TYR A 353 -35.21 16.12 -5.29
CA TYR A 353 -36.57 16.04 -5.85
C TYR A 353 -37.09 14.59 -5.84
N ARG A 354 -38.42 14.45 -5.87
CA ARG A 354 -39.09 13.15 -5.95
C ARG A 354 -39.09 12.62 -7.37
N CYS A 355 -38.80 11.33 -7.53
CA CYS A 355 -38.75 10.64 -8.81
C CYS A 355 -39.66 9.41 -8.79
N PHE A 356 -40.61 9.37 -9.73
CA PHE A 356 -41.63 8.31 -9.89
C PHE A 356 -41.29 7.34 -11.05
N CYS A 357 -40.06 7.40 -11.58
CA CYS A 357 -39.66 6.51 -12.67
C CYS A 357 -39.58 5.06 -12.20
N THR A 358 -40.24 4.15 -12.92
CA THR A 358 -40.20 2.71 -12.65
C THR A 358 -38.84 2.11 -13.01
N SER A 359 -38.49 0.99 -12.35
CA SER A 359 -37.27 0.23 -12.67
C SER A 359 -37.22 -0.21 -14.14
N GLU A 360 -38.37 -0.59 -14.71
CA GLU A 360 -38.49 -0.99 -16.12
C GLU A 360 -38.13 0.17 -17.06
N ARG A 361 -38.64 1.38 -16.80
CA ARG A 361 -38.29 2.58 -17.56
C ARG A 361 -36.79 2.85 -17.50
N LEU A 362 -36.21 2.79 -16.30
CA LEU A 362 -34.78 3.04 -16.08
C LEU A 362 -33.90 1.99 -16.78
N GLN A 363 -34.35 0.74 -16.84
CA GLN A 363 -33.67 -0.30 -17.59
C GLN A 363 -33.68 -0.01 -19.10
N LYS A 364 -34.85 0.32 -19.67
CA LYS A 364 -34.98 0.70 -21.08
C LYS A 364 -34.12 1.91 -21.45
N LEU A 365 -34.05 2.92 -20.57
CA LEU A 365 -33.19 4.08 -20.73
C LEU A 365 -31.71 3.68 -20.80
N ARG A 366 -31.24 2.85 -19.86
CA ARG A 366 -29.85 2.35 -19.86
C ARG A 366 -29.53 1.54 -21.10
N GLU A 367 -30.41 0.63 -21.51
CA GLU A 367 -30.25 -0.16 -22.73
C GLU A 367 -30.20 0.72 -23.98
N SER A 368 -30.96 1.81 -24.01
CA SER A 368 -30.87 2.82 -25.08
C SER A 368 -29.52 3.53 -25.05
N GLN A 369 -29.11 4.09 -23.92
CA GLN A 369 -27.84 4.83 -23.79
C GLN A 369 -26.63 3.95 -24.15
N THR A 370 -26.57 2.72 -23.62
CA THR A 370 -25.50 1.77 -23.93
C THR A 370 -25.45 1.43 -25.42
N ARG A 371 -26.60 1.25 -26.08
CA ARG A 371 -26.64 1.01 -27.55
C ARG A 371 -26.11 2.19 -28.36
N HIS A 372 -26.22 3.41 -27.85
CA HIS A 372 -25.69 4.62 -28.49
C HIS A 372 -24.26 4.97 -28.04
N GLY A 373 -23.62 4.14 -27.20
CA GLY A 373 -22.28 4.41 -26.65
C GLY A 373 -22.24 5.59 -25.67
N GLU A 374 -23.40 6.01 -25.15
CA GLU A 374 -23.52 7.10 -24.19
C GLU A 374 -23.25 6.62 -22.75
N ALA A 375 -22.83 7.53 -21.88
CA ALA A 375 -22.74 7.25 -20.46
C ALA A 375 -24.14 6.98 -19.88
N THR A 376 -24.29 5.89 -19.12
CA THR A 376 -25.56 5.53 -18.51
C THR A 376 -25.88 6.49 -17.35
N MET A 377 -26.82 7.41 -17.57
CA MET A 377 -27.22 8.44 -16.61
C MET A 377 -28.74 8.58 -16.56
N TYR A 378 -29.28 8.99 -15.42
CA TYR A 378 -30.68 9.35 -15.32
C TYR A 378 -30.96 10.62 -16.13
N ASP A 379 -32.04 10.57 -16.90
CA ASP A 379 -32.45 11.62 -17.84
C ASP A 379 -33.20 12.78 -17.18
N ARG A 380 -33.20 12.86 -15.85
CA ARG A 380 -33.86 13.90 -15.04
C ARG A 380 -35.36 14.06 -15.35
N ALA A 381 -36.04 13.02 -15.82
CA ALA A 381 -37.42 13.11 -16.28
C ALA A 381 -38.43 13.64 -15.23
N CYS A 382 -38.16 13.43 -13.94
CA CYS A 382 -39.02 13.95 -12.86
C CYS A 382 -38.60 15.33 -12.31
N LEU A 383 -37.50 15.93 -12.80
CA LEU A 383 -37.01 17.21 -12.29
C LEU A 383 -37.95 18.38 -12.62
N GLY A 384 -38.67 18.28 -13.75
CA GLY A 384 -39.59 19.32 -14.22
C GLY A 384 -41.03 19.20 -13.71
N LEU A 385 -41.33 18.23 -12.82
CA LEU A 385 -42.68 18.09 -12.26
C LEU A 385 -43.02 19.28 -11.37
N THR A 386 -44.25 19.77 -11.48
CA THR A 386 -44.76 20.85 -10.62
C THR A 386 -45.05 20.33 -9.20
N PRO A 387 -45.04 21.20 -8.17
CA PRO A 387 -45.40 20.81 -6.81
C PRO A 387 -46.77 20.10 -6.71
N SER A 388 -47.77 20.60 -7.45
CA SER A 388 -49.12 19.99 -7.47
C SER A 388 -49.11 18.55 -8.02
N GLU A 389 -48.41 18.31 -9.14
CA GLU A 389 -48.30 16.97 -9.71
C GLU A 389 -47.57 16.00 -8.78
N VAL A 390 -46.55 16.47 -8.06
CA VAL A 390 -45.83 15.67 -7.07
C VAL A 390 -46.75 15.32 -5.90
N GLU A 391 -47.47 16.30 -5.35
CA GLU A 391 -48.40 16.11 -4.23
C GLU A 391 -49.53 15.13 -4.59
N GLU A 392 -50.14 15.26 -5.78
CA GLU A 392 -51.18 14.35 -6.24
C GLU A 392 -50.68 12.90 -6.41
N ARG A 393 -49.46 12.70 -6.90
CA ARG A 393 -48.87 11.36 -7.03
C ARG A 393 -48.54 10.76 -5.68
N VAL A 394 -47.99 11.55 -4.76
CA VAL A 394 -47.72 11.12 -3.38
C VAL A 394 -49.01 10.78 -2.65
N ALA A 395 -50.06 11.60 -2.78
CA ALA A 395 -51.37 11.37 -2.16
C ALA A 395 -52.05 10.08 -2.67
N ARG A 396 -51.79 9.70 -3.93
CA ARG A 396 -52.23 8.42 -4.50
C ARG A 396 -51.40 7.21 -4.06
N GLY A 397 -50.35 7.40 -3.26
CA GLY A 397 -49.47 6.33 -2.80
C GLY A 397 -48.54 5.80 -3.89
N GLU A 398 -48.27 6.58 -4.95
CA GLU A 398 -47.35 6.16 -6.02
C GLU A 398 -45.92 5.98 -5.45
N PRO A 399 -45.27 4.82 -5.64
CA PRO A 399 -43.91 4.60 -5.18
C PRO A 399 -42.95 5.60 -5.81
N HIS A 400 -42.10 6.21 -4.98
CA HIS A 400 -41.13 7.19 -5.45
C HIS A 400 -39.80 7.06 -4.72
N THR A 401 -38.77 7.65 -5.33
CA THR A 401 -37.44 7.80 -4.75
C THR A 401 -37.15 9.29 -4.56
N ILE A 402 -36.18 9.63 -3.70
CA ILE A 402 -35.66 10.99 -3.59
C ILE A 402 -34.29 11.00 -4.26
N ARG A 403 -34.07 11.90 -5.21
CA ARG A 403 -32.80 12.02 -5.97
C ARG A 403 -32.09 13.32 -5.62
N LEU A 404 -30.76 13.26 -5.53
CA LEU A 404 -29.90 14.43 -5.42
C LEU A 404 -29.91 15.19 -6.74
N LYS A 405 -30.19 16.49 -6.70
CA LYS A 405 -30.07 17.38 -7.86
C LYS A 405 -28.60 17.80 -7.99
N ILE A 406 -27.88 17.25 -8.97
CA ILE A 406 -26.50 17.64 -9.21
C ILE A 406 -26.48 19.02 -9.90
N PRO A 407 -25.84 20.04 -9.29
CA PRO A 407 -25.76 21.37 -9.90
C PRO A 407 -24.79 21.37 -11.09
N GLU A 408 -24.84 22.41 -11.92
CA GLU A 408 -23.83 22.62 -12.95
C GLU A 408 -22.46 22.98 -12.33
N GLY A 409 -21.40 22.90 -13.15
CA GLY A 409 -20.04 23.26 -12.74
C GLY A 409 -19.20 22.06 -12.34
N ARG A 410 -18.37 22.26 -11.31
CA ARG A 410 -17.33 21.29 -10.90
C ARG A 410 -17.14 21.23 -9.40
N THR A 411 -16.66 20.10 -8.92
CA THR A 411 -16.25 19.90 -7.53
C THR A 411 -14.76 19.55 -7.47
N VAL A 412 -14.02 20.28 -6.65
CA VAL A 412 -12.61 19.99 -6.34
C VAL A 412 -12.54 19.40 -4.94
N VAL A 413 -11.92 18.23 -4.83
CA VAL A 413 -11.70 17.51 -3.57
C VAL A 413 -10.21 17.57 -3.24
N LYS A 414 -9.87 18.05 -2.04
CA LYS A 414 -8.52 17.93 -1.49
C LYS A 414 -8.43 16.62 -0.70
N ASP A 415 -7.90 15.59 -1.34
CA ASP A 415 -7.62 14.32 -0.71
C ASP A 415 -6.21 14.32 -0.10
N LEU A 416 -6.08 13.85 1.14
CA LEU A 416 -4.80 13.80 1.86
C LEU A 416 -3.78 12.89 1.16
N MET A 417 -4.25 11.85 0.47
CA MET A 417 -3.41 10.91 -0.27
C MET A 417 -3.24 11.34 -1.73
N ARG A 418 -4.32 11.68 -2.43
CA ARG A 418 -4.32 11.95 -3.88
C ARG A 418 -4.03 13.40 -4.24
N GLY A 419 -4.06 14.32 -3.27
CA GLY A 419 -3.96 15.75 -3.52
C GLY A 419 -5.28 16.32 -4.07
N TYR A 420 -5.20 17.33 -4.92
CA TYR A 420 -6.39 17.94 -5.52
C TYR A 420 -6.88 17.09 -6.69
N VAL A 421 -8.15 16.66 -6.61
CA VAL A 421 -8.85 15.92 -7.66
C VAL A 421 -10.08 16.73 -8.07
N GLN A 422 -10.26 16.95 -9.37
CA GLN A 422 -11.37 17.73 -9.93
C GLN A 422 -12.34 16.81 -10.67
N PHE A 423 -13.64 17.04 -10.47
CA PHE A 423 -14.72 16.32 -11.11
C PHE A 423 -15.70 17.31 -11.75
N GLU A 424 -15.93 17.16 -13.06
CA GLU A 424 -16.99 17.89 -13.77
C GLU A 424 -18.34 17.29 -13.45
N HIS A 425 -19.32 18.12 -13.12
CA HIS A 425 -20.66 17.65 -12.73
C HIS A 425 -21.45 17.04 -13.89
N SER A 426 -21.10 17.36 -15.13
CA SER A 426 -21.71 16.77 -16.33
C SER A 426 -21.53 15.25 -16.41
N GLY A 427 -20.51 14.69 -15.75
CA GLY A 427 -20.29 13.25 -15.65
C GLY A 427 -20.87 12.60 -14.38
N ILE A 428 -21.68 13.33 -13.60
CA ILE A 428 -22.20 12.87 -12.32
C ILE A 428 -23.73 12.79 -12.39
N ASP A 429 -24.25 11.58 -12.22
CA ASP A 429 -25.69 11.32 -12.26
C ASP A 429 -26.44 11.81 -10.99
N ASP A 430 -27.72 12.16 -11.17
CA ASP A 430 -28.68 12.52 -10.12
C ASP A 430 -29.08 11.27 -9.31
N GLN A 431 -28.16 10.91 -8.41
CA GLN A 431 -28.19 9.67 -7.64
C GLN A 431 -29.38 9.63 -6.67
N VAL A 432 -29.97 8.43 -6.52
CA VAL A 432 -30.98 8.16 -5.48
C VAL A 432 -30.36 8.33 -4.09
N LEU A 433 -31.00 9.12 -3.23
CA LEU A 433 -30.69 9.34 -1.81
C LEU A 433 -31.58 8.51 -0.90
N MET A 434 -32.88 8.41 -1.21
CA MET A 434 -33.86 7.55 -0.52
C MET A 434 -34.58 6.66 -1.52
N LYS A 435 -34.65 5.37 -1.20
CA LYS A 435 -35.38 4.36 -1.96
C LYS A 435 -36.88 4.42 -1.64
N SER A 436 -37.70 3.77 -2.48
CA SER A 436 -39.16 3.68 -2.29
C SER A 436 -39.58 2.82 -1.09
N ASP A 437 -38.70 1.95 -0.59
CA ASP A 437 -38.89 1.17 0.64
C ASP A 437 -38.64 1.98 1.93
N GLY A 438 -38.31 3.27 1.80
CA GLY A 438 -38.03 4.16 2.93
C GLY A 438 -36.60 4.05 3.48
N PHE A 439 -35.74 3.21 2.91
CA PHE A 439 -34.32 3.15 3.29
C PHE A 439 -33.48 4.17 2.52
N PRO A 440 -32.48 4.79 3.16
CA PRO A 440 -31.51 5.61 2.44
C PRO A 440 -30.63 4.74 1.54
N THR A 441 -29.96 5.38 0.58
CA THR A 441 -28.78 4.80 -0.06
C THR A 441 -27.54 5.11 0.74
N TYR A 442 -26.44 4.40 0.43
CA TYR A 442 -25.11 4.66 0.98
C TYR A 442 -24.76 6.16 1.00
N HIS A 443 -25.07 6.90 -0.06
CA HIS A 443 -24.63 8.29 -0.16
C HIS A 443 -25.26 9.21 0.89
N LEU A 444 -26.56 9.06 1.14
CA LEU A 444 -27.25 9.88 2.14
C LEU A 444 -26.84 9.47 3.55
N ALA A 445 -26.93 8.16 3.86
CA ALA A 445 -26.65 7.65 5.18
C ALA A 445 -25.21 7.94 5.62
N ASN A 446 -24.23 7.74 4.71
CA ASN A 446 -22.82 7.96 4.99
C ASN A 446 -22.51 9.43 5.34
N VAL A 447 -23.04 10.40 4.59
CA VAL A 447 -22.81 11.84 4.83
C VAL A 447 -23.51 12.32 6.10
N VAL A 448 -24.75 11.90 6.30
CA VAL A 448 -25.54 12.26 7.49
C VAL A 448 -24.87 11.72 8.75
N ASP A 449 -24.43 10.46 8.74
CA ASP A 449 -23.81 9.84 9.91
C ASP A 449 -22.38 10.34 10.14
N ASP A 450 -21.59 10.56 9.10
CA ASP A 450 -20.26 11.15 9.27
C ASP A 450 -20.37 12.55 9.91
N HIS A 451 -21.39 13.34 9.56
CA HIS A 451 -21.69 14.60 10.25
C HIS A 451 -22.18 14.39 11.69
N ALA A 452 -23.21 13.55 11.89
CA ALA A 452 -23.83 13.33 13.19
C ALA A 452 -22.87 12.72 14.23
N MET A 453 -21.94 11.88 13.78
CA MET A 453 -20.88 11.26 14.60
C MET A 453 -19.61 12.10 14.65
N ARG A 454 -19.64 13.33 14.10
CA ARG A 454 -18.54 14.30 14.10
C ARG A 454 -17.22 13.74 13.56
N ILE A 455 -17.29 12.97 12.49
CA ILE A 455 -16.12 12.40 11.83
C ILE A 455 -15.25 13.53 11.28
N SER A 456 -13.97 13.50 11.66
CA SER A 456 -12.97 14.49 11.24
C SER A 456 -12.24 14.07 9.97
N HIS A 457 -11.93 12.77 9.85
CA HIS A 457 -11.20 12.17 8.74
C HIS A 457 -11.92 10.92 8.26
N VAL A 458 -12.14 10.85 6.94
CA VAL A 458 -12.68 9.69 6.25
C VAL A 458 -11.54 9.00 5.52
N ILE A 459 -11.03 7.93 6.12
CA ILE A 459 -9.98 7.08 5.55
C ILE A 459 -10.63 5.81 4.99
N ARG A 460 -10.63 5.63 3.66
CA ARG A 460 -11.32 4.53 2.97
C ARG A 460 -10.61 4.12 1.68
N GLY A 461 -10.99 2.99 1.08
CA GLY A 461 -10.42 2.53 -0.19
C GLY A 461 -10.71 3.46 -1.37
N GLU A 462 -9.80 3.53 -2.35
CA GLU A 462 -9.91 4.42 -3.53
C GLU A 462 -11.08 4.11 -4.45
N GLU A 463 -11.72 2.95 -4.34
CA GLU A 463 -12.97 2.64 -5.03
C GLU A 463 -14.10 3.62 -4.70
N TRP A 464 -14.02 4.30 -3.56
CA TRP A 464 -14.99 5.31 -3.14
C TRP A 464 -14.64 6.73 -3.59
N LEU A 465 -13.46 6.95 -4.18
CA LEU A 465 -13.03 8.27 -4.65
C LEU A 465 -14.05 8.89 -5.65
N PRO A 466 -14.59 8.16 -6.64
CA PRO A 466 -15.62 8.70 -7.55
C PRO A 466 -16.93 9.11 -6.87
N SER A 467 -17.21 8.62 -5.65
CA SER A 467 -18.39 9.01 -4.87
C SER A 467 -18.18 10.29 -4.06
N THR A 468 -16.93 10.67 -3.82
CA THR A 468 -16.58 11.84 -3.00
C THR A 468 -17.11 13.17 -3.53
N PRO A 469 -17.14 13.49 -4.84
CA PRO A 469 -17.78 14.73 -5.30
C PRO A 469 -19.28 14.77 -4.95
N LYS A 470 -20.00 13.64 -5.05
CA LYS A 470 -21.41 13.55 -4.63
C LYS A 470 -21.55 13.84 -3.14
N HIS A 471 -20.66 13.29 -2.32
CA HIS A 471 -20.64 13.55 -0.87
C HIS A 471 -20.38 15.03 -0.57
N VAL A 472 -19.40 15.66 -1.23
CA VAL A 472 -19.09 17.09 -1.03
C VAL A 472 -20.27 17.98 -1.44
N ILE A 473 -20.96 17.68 -2.54
CA ILE A 473 -22.20 18.37 -2.94
C ILE A 473 -23.26 18.23 -1.86
N LEU A 474 -23.43 17.01 -1.31
CA LEU A 474 -24.40 16.74 -0.26
C LEU A 474 -24.08 17.44 1.07
N TYR A 475 -22.81 17.46 1.48
CA TYR A 475 -22.34 18.26 2.63
C TYR A 475 -22.72 19.73 2.46
N LYS A 476 -22.43 20.32 1.29
CA LYS A 476 -22.78 21.71 0.98
C LYS A 476 -24.28 21.95 1.01
N ALA A 477 -25.06 21.08 0.38
CA ALA A 477 -26.52 21.18 0.32
C ALA A 477 -27.18 21.11 1.70
N LEU A 478 -26.62 20.35 2.64
CA LEU A 478 -27.09 20.25 4.02
C LEU A 478 -26.54 21.36 4.94
N GLY A 479 -25.61 22.19 4.46
CA GLY A 479 -24.90 23.18 5.27
C GLY A 479 -23.90 22.57 6.25
N PHE A 480 -23.42 21.36 5.98
CA PHE A 480 -22.46 20.64 6.81
C PHE A 480 -21.02 20.93 6.36
N LYS A 481 -20.09 20.96 7.32
CA LYS A 481 -18.65 21.00 7.03
C LYS A 481 -18.18 19.60 6.62
N PRO A 482 -17.57 19.42 5.43
CA PRO A 482 -17.05 18.12 5.03
C PRO A 482 -15.82 17.73 5.86
N PRO A 483 -15.64 16.43 6.17
CA PRO A 483 -14.42 15.92 6.78
C PRO A 483 -13.24 15.99 5.81
N GLN A 484 -12.04 15.73 6.31
CA GLN A 484 -10.88 15.49 5.46
C GLN A 484 -10.97 14.07 4.86
N PHE A 485 -10.64 13.92 3.58
CA PHE A 485 -10.70 12.63 2.89
C PHE A 485 -9.31 12.07 2.64
N ALA A 486 -9.14 10.75 2.81
CA ALA A 486 -7.93 10.03 2.47
C ALA A 486 -8.29 8.70 1.80
N HIS A 487 -7.91 8.55 0.52
CA HIS A 487 -8.24 7.35 -0.26
C HIS A 487 -7.03 6.40 -0.42
N LEU A 488 -7.12 5.24 0.22
CA LEU A 488 -6.10 4.19 0.26
C LEU A 488 -6.01 3.46 -1.10
N GLY A 489 -4.80 3.26 -1.63
CA GLY A 489 -4.58 2.52 -2.87
C GLY A 489 -5.04 1.06 -2.80
N LEU A 490 -5.50 0.48 -3.89
CA LEU A 490 -6.04 -0.88 -3.93
C LEU A 490 -5.03 -1.93 -3.44
N LEU A 491 -5.54 -3.01 -2.84
CA LEU A 491 -4.76 -4.24 -2.71
C LEU A 491 -4.77 -4.98 -4.04
N LEU A 492 -3.60 -5.47 -4.42
CA LEU A 492 -3.35 -6.14 -5.69
C LEU A 492 -2.89 -7.57 -5.46
N ASN A 493 -3.21 -8.44 -6.40
CA ASN A 493 -2.60 -9.76 -6.53
C ASN A 493 -1.14 -9.64 -7.00
N GLU A 494 -0.40 -10.75 -7.00
CA GLU A 494 0.98 -10.80 -7.51
C GLU A 494 1.09 -10.43 -9.00
N ASP A 495 0.06 -10.75 -9.78
CA ASP A 495 -0.09 -10.36 -11.19
C ASP A 495 -0.52 -8.88 -11.38
N ARG A 496 -0.63 -8.12 -10.27
CA ARG A 496 -1.06 -6.72 -10.19
C ARG A 496 -2.52 -6.44 -10.58
N THR A 497 -3.33 -7.47 -10.77
CA THR A 497 -4.78 -7.31 -10.86
C THR A 497 -5.36 -6.97 -9.48
N LYS A 498 -6.58 -6.41 -9.45
CA LYS A 498 -7.25 -6.09 -8.19
C LYS A 498 -7.50 -7.38 -7.39
N LEU A 499 -7.08 -7.40 -6.12
CA LEU A 499 -7.34 -8.51 -5.21
C LEU A 499 -8.83 -8.81 -5.20
N SER A 500 -9.20 -10.03 -5.59
CA SER A 500 -10.59 -10.45 -5.75
C SER A 500 -10.84 -11.74 -4.97
N LYS A 501 -12.07 -11.90 -4.45
CA LYS A 501 -12.50 -13.09 -3.68
C LYS A 501 -12.35 -14.42 -4.45
N ARG A 502 -12.06 -14.41 -5.75
CA ARG A 502 -11.93 -15.62 -6.58
C ARG A 502 -10.52 -16.20 -6.59
N GLN A 503 -9.51 -15.47 -6.11
CA GLN A 503 -8.11 -15.87 -6.13
C GLN A 503 -7.57 -15.91 -4.69
N GLY A 504 -7.67 -17.07 -4.05
CA GLY A 504 -7.07 -17.35 -2.74
C GLY A 504 -7.88 -16.91 -1.52
N ASP A 505 -7.21 -16.97 -0.36
CA ASP A 505 -7.77 -16.54 0.94
C ASP A 505 -7.82 -15.02 0.99
N VAL A 506 -9.02 -14.47 0.92
CA VAL A 506 -9.23 -13.02 0.98
C VAL A 506 -9.89 -12.62 2.29
N ALA A 507 -10.60 -13.54 2.94
CA ALA A 507 -11.18 -13.33 4.26
C ALA A 507 -10.11 -13.46 5.35
N VAL A 508 -10.25 -12.66 6.41
CA VAL A 508 -9.31 -12.66 7.54
C VAL A 508 -9.42 -13.97 8.32
N GLU A 509 -10.63 -14.51 8.42
CA GLU A 509 -10.94 -15.77 9.08
C GLU A 509 -10.17 -16.94 8.46
N ASP A 510 -9.97 -16.95 7.14
CA ASP A 510 -9.18 -18.00 6.45
C ASP A 510 -7.73 -18.04 6.98
N PHE A 511 -7.12 -16.87 7.24
CA PHE A 511 -5.76 -16.79 7.81
C PHE A 511 -5.74 -17.22 9.28
N ARG A 512 -6.76 -16.84 10.05
CA ARG A 512 -6.90 -17.30 11.45
C ARG A 512 -7.00 -18.83 11.50
N ASP A 513 -7.84 -19.42 10.66
CA ASP A 513 -8.11 -20.86 10.65
C ASP A 513 -6.90 -21.65 10.11
N LYS A 514 -6.07 -21.03 9.26
CA LYS A 514 -4.74 -21.51 8.87
C LYS A 514 -3.67 -21.35 9.96
N GLY A 515 -4.03 -20.78 11.12
CA GLY A 515 -3.18 -20.64 12.28
C GLY A 515 -2.09 -19.57 12.15
N TYR A 516 -2.35 -18.51 11.38
CA TYR A 516 -1.56 -17.28 11.48
C TYR A 516 -1.89 -16.56 12.79
N LEU A 517 -0.89 -15.91 13.39
CA LEU A 517 -1.10 -15.13 14.61
C LEU A 517 -1.75 -13.79 14.27
N PRO A 518 -2.61 -13.25 15.15
CA PRO A 518 -3.20 -11.93 14.94
C PRO A 518 -2.12 -10.86 14.85
N SER A 519 -1.05 -10.95 15.65
CA SER A 519 0.07 -10.01 15.62
C SER A 519 0.82 -10.05 14.29
N GLY A 520 1.07 -11.24 13.74
CA GLY A 520 1.72 -11.40 12.44
C GLY A 520 0.88 -10.88 11.28
N LEU A 521 -0.44 -11.16 11.30
CA LEU A 521 -1.35 -10.68 10.26
C LEU A 521 -1.52 -9.15 10.32
N VAL A 522 -1.70 -8.58 11.52
CA VAL A 522 -1.84 -7.13 11.70
C VAL A 522 -0.57 -6.40 11.26
N ASN A 523 0.61 -6.90 11.63
CA ASN A 523 1.89 -6.37 11.18
C ASN A 523 2.00 -6.43 9.65
N PHE A 524 1.67 -7.56 9.02
CA PHE A 524 1.69 -7.68 7.56
C PHE A 524 0.75 -6.69 6.89
N VAL A 525 -0.49 -6.59 7.37
CA VAL A 525 -1.51 -5.68 6.82
C VAL A 525 -1.13 -4.22 7.01
N ALA A 526 -0.47 -3.88 8.12
CA ALA A 526 0.07 -2.53 8.35
C ALA A 526 1.04 -2.13 7.22
N LEU A 527 1.91 -3.04 6.79
CA LEU A 527 2.90 -2.79 5.74
C LEU A 527 2.31 -2.79 4.32
N LEU A 528 1.02 -3.11 4.15
CA LEU A 528 0.32 -3.06 2.85
C LEU A 528 -0.11 -1.64 2.48
N GLY A 529 0.87 -0.77 2.30
CA GLY A 529 0.64 0.61 1.90
C GLY A 529 1.27 1.63 2.82
N TRP A 530 1.84 1.24 3.96
CA TRP A 530 2.52 2.12 4.88
C TRP A 530 3.95 1.64 5.14
N ASN A 531 4.87 2.58 5.33
CA ASN A 531 6.23 2.31 5.76
C ASN A 531 6.57 3.22 6.96
N PRO A 532 7.46 2.79 7.87
CA PRO A 532 7.92 3.65 8.96
C PRO A 532 8.67 4.89 8.42
N ALA A 533 8.65 5.98 9.21
CA ALA A 533 9.27 7.24 8.82
C ALA A 533 10.80 7.16 8.74
N GLY A 534 11.42 8.15 8.09
CA GLY A 534 12.88 8.38 8.17
C GLY A 534 13.75 7.36 7.43
N GLY A 535 13.18 6.53 6.55
CA GLY A 535 13.94 5.48 5.85
C GLY A 535 14.30 4.29 6.75
N ASN A 536 13.56 4.10 7.85
CA ASN A 536 13.66 2.91 8.67
C ASN A 536 13.25 1.67 7.85
N ASN A 537 14.01 0.59 7.95
CA ASN A 537 13.74 -0.69 7.28
C ASN A 537 13.17 -1.74 8.25
N GLN A 538 12.68 -1.33 9.42
CA GLN A 538 11.97 -2.22 10.34
C GLN A 538 10.72 -2.77 9.64
N GLU A 539 10.56 -4.09 9.69
CA GLU A 539 9.39 -4.79 9.16
C GLU A 539 8.61 -5.56 10.23
N ILE A 540 9.20 -5.79 11.40
CA ILE A 540 8.55 -6.50 12.50
C ILE A 540 8.09 -5.48 13.53
N PHE A 541 6.78 -5.43 13.75
CA PHE A 541 6.13 -4.51 14.67
C PHE A 541 5.12 -5.22 15.54
N GLN A 542 5.06 -4.82 16.81
CA GLN A 542 3.93 -5.05 17.69
C GLN A 542 2.87 -3.97 17.48
N LEU A 543 1.62 -4.25 17.86
CA LEU A 543 0.50 -3.32 17.65
C LEU A 543 0.73 -1.96 18.34
N ASN A 544 1.27 -1.95 19.56
CA ASN A 544 1.61 -0.73 20.29
C ASN A 544 2.70 0.11 19.60
N GLU A 545 3.68 -0.54 18.93
CA GLU A 545 4.68 0.17 18.14
C GLU A 545 4.06 0.80 16.90
N LEU A 546 3.12 0.09 16.24
CA LEU A 546 2.35 0.65 15.12
C LEU A 546 1.51 1.85 15.58
N GLU A 547 0.86 1.78 16.75
CA GLU A 547 0.07 2.89 17.31
C GLU A 547 0.93 4.15 17.52
N GLN A 548 2.20 3.99 17.90
CA GLN A 548 3.13 5.10 18.14
C GLN A 548 3.77 5.65 16.86
N GLN A 549 4.02 4.80 15.86
CA GLN A 549 4.77 5.17 14.66
C GLN A 549 3.89 5.51 13.45
N PHE A 550 2.63 5.06 13.44
CA PHE A 550 1.76 5.24 12.28
C PHE A 550 1.52 6.73 12.00
N SER A 551 1.67 7.10 10.73
CA SER A 551 1.35 8.42 10.24
C SER A 551 0.78 8.30 8.84
N LEU A 552 -0.30 9.04 8.57
CA LEU A 552 -0.97 9.05 7.29
C LEU A 552 -0.04 9.58 6.17
N ASP A 553 0.92 10.44 6.50
CA ASP A 553 1.89 11.00 5.55
C ASP A 553 2.83 9.94 4.96
N ASN A 554 3.02 8.83 5.67
CA ASN A 554 3.88 7.72 5.22
C ASN A 554 3.10 6.61 4.50
N VAL A 555 1.78 6.80 4.30
CA VAL A 555 0.99 5.90 3.48
C VAL A 555 1.27 6.22 2.01
N ASN A 556 1.55 5.19 1.22
CA ASN A 556 1.80 5.31 -0.20
C ASN A 556 0.50 5.40 -1.02
N LYS A 557 0.60 6.04 -2.18
CA LYS A 557 -0.55 6.26 -3.08
C LYS A 557 -0.81 5.10 -4.04
N ALA A 558 0.18 4.22 -4.21
CA ALA A 558 0.13 3.14 -5.18
C ALA A 558 -0.66 1.94 -4.61
N GLY A 559 -1.12 1.06 -5.50
CA GLY A 559 -1.64 -0.23 -5.05
C GLY A 559 -0.55 -1.06 -4.38
N SER A 560 -0.93 -1.85 -3.37
CA SER A 560 -0.01 -2.71 -2.62
C SER A 560 -0.25 -4.17 -2.97
N VAL A 561 0.80 -4.87 -3.39
CA VAL A 561 0.74 -6.30 -3.73
C VAL A 561 0.68 -7.12 -2.45
N VAL A 562 -0.30 -8.01 -2.36
CA VAL A 562 -0.42 -9.00 -1.29
C VAL A 562 0.46 -10.19 -1.63
N ASN A 563 1.52 -10.40 -0.87
CA ASN A 563 2.45 -11.52 -1.04
C ASN A 563 2.40 -12.42 0.20
N VAL A 564 1.93 -13.66 0.02
CA VAL A 564 1.71 -14.60 1.12
C VAL A 564 3.02 -15.10 1.71
N GLU A 565 4.08 -15.25 0.91
CA GLU A 565 5.41 -15.64 1.42
C GLU A 565 5.97 -14.60 2.39
N ARG A 566 5.75 -13.30 2.12
CA ARG A 566 6.09 -12.22 3.04
C ARG A 566 5.27 -12.31 4.32
N LEU A 567 3.97 -12.62 4.24
CA LEU A 567 3.15 -12.87 5.43
C LEU A 567 3.71 -14.05 6.25
N ARG A 568 4.08 -15.17 5.63
CA ARG A 568 4.69 -16.32 6.31
C ARG A 568 5.98 -15.93 7.02
N TRP A 569 6.84 -15.16 6.36
CA TRP A 569 8.07 -14.66 6.96
C TRP A 569 7.79 -13.77 8.18
N ILE A 570 6.91 -12.77 8.07
CA ILE A 570 6.52 -11.90 9.19
C ILE A 570 5.94 -12.75 10.32
N ASN A 571 4.99 -13.64 10.02
CA ASN A 571 4.34 -14.46 11.04
C ASN A 571 5.32 -15.40 11.73
N SER A 572 6.33 -15.94 11.03
CA SER A 572 7.40 -16.73 11.66
C SER A 572 8.16 -15.95 12.75
N ARG A 573 8.37 -14.65 12.57
CA ARG A 573 8.99 -13.78 13.57
C ARG A 573 8.10 -13.59 14.79
N HIS A 574 6.79 -13.44 14.56
CA HIS A 574 5.80 -13.36 15.63
C HIS A 574 5.64 -14.68 16.40
N VAL A 575 5.74 -15.83 15.72
CA VAL A 575 5.73 -17.15 16.36
C VAL A 575 6.95 -17.30 17.28
N ARG A 576 8.15 -16.95 16.81
CA ARG A 576 9.37 -17.02 17.64
C ARG A 576 9.27 -16.15 18.88
N ALA A 577 8.70 -14.95 18.74
CA ALA A 577 8.49 -14.03 19.85
C ALA A 577 7.60 -14.60 20.97
N LEU A 578 6.78 -15.64 20.71
CA LEU A 578 6.04 -16.35 21.75
C LEU A 578 6.97 -17.10 22.73
N PHE A 579 8.18 -17.46 22.33
CA PHE A 579 9.14 -18.25 23.11
C PHE A 579 10.35 -17.43 23.56
N GLU A 580 10.35 -16.12 23.32
CA GLU A 580 11.50 -15.24 23.57
C GLU A 580 11.13 -14.10 24.54
N GLY A 581 12.15 -13.51 25.16
CA GLY A 581 12.01 -12.40 26.11
C GLY A 581 11.38 -12.81 27.46
N ASP A 582 11.17 -11.83 28.33
CA ASP A 582 10.78 -12.07 29.73
C ASP A 582 9.46 -12.86 29.86
N ARG A 583 8.51 -12.66 28.93
CA ARG A 583 7.23 -13.37 28.93
C ARG A 583 7.37 -14.86 28.70
N SER A 584 8.45 -15.33 28.07
CA SER A 584 8.66 -16.77 27.88
C SER A 584 8.92 -17.51 29.19
N THR A 585 9.17 -16.79 30.30
CA THR A 585 9.32 -17.36 31.65
C THR A 585 8.04 -17.29 32.48
N ASP A 586 7.03 -16.54 32.01
CA ASP A 586 5.73 -16.42 32.67
C ASP A 586 4.91 -17.72 32.50
N PRO A 587 4.55 -18.40 33.61
CA PRO A 587 3.76 -19.64 33.56
C PRO A 587 2.41 -19.49 32.85
N ASP A 588 1.73 -18.35 32.99
CA ASP A 588 0.41 -18.14 32.39
C ASP A 588 0.52 -17.97 30.88
N HIS A 589 1.55 -17.24 30.43
CA HIS A 589 1.89 -17.12 29.01
C HIS A 589 2.24 -18.48 28.39
N ARG A 590 3.13 -19.26 29.03
CA ARG A 590 3.48 -20.62 28.57
C ARG A 590 2.24 -21.50 28.43
N ARG A 591 1.37 -21.50 29.44
CA ARG A 591 0.13 -22.27 29.43
C ARG A 591 -0.78 -21.85 28.28
N SER A 592 -0.89 -20.55 28.00
CA SER A 592 -1.68 -20.04 26.89
C SER A 592 -1.13 -20.46 25.53
N VAL A 593 0.19 -20.42 25.33
CA VAL A 593 0.85 -20.84 24.08
C VAL A 593 0.75 -22.35 23.89
N ILE A 594 0.97 -23.16 24.93
CA ILE A 594 0.77 -24.60 24.85
C ILE A 594 -0.67 -24.89 24.42
N LYS A 595 -1.66 -24.25 25.06
CA LYS A 595 -3.08 -24.44 24.74
C LYS A 595 -3.41 -24.11 23.28
N SER A 596 -2.74 -23.14 22.66
CA SER A 596 -3.00 -22.77 21.26
C SER A 596 -2.32 -23.67 20.23
N ILE A 597 -1.19 -24.30 20.58
CA ILE A 597 -0.39 -25.12 19.65
C ILE A 597 -0.70 -26.62 19.80
N LEU A 598 -0.93 -27.07 21.03
CA LEU A 598 -1.08 -28.49 21.37
C LEU A 598 -2.13 -29.24 20.54
N PRO A 599 -3.30 -28.66 20.20
CA PRO A 599 -4.28 -29.34 19.35
C PRO A 599 -3.73 -29.81 18.00
N PHE A 600 -2.78 -29.06 17.41
CA PHE A 600 -2.16 -29.44 16.14
C PHE A 600 -1.21 -30.63 16.29
N ILE A 601 -0.44 -30.66 17.38
CA ILE A 601 0.45 -31.79 17.73
C ILE A 601 -0.39 -33.04 18.04
N ALA A 602 -1.42 -32.88 18.86
CA ALA A 602 -2.33 -33.96 19.23
C ALA A 602 -3.02 -34.58 17.99
N THR A 603 -3.46 -33.72 17.06
CA THR A 603 -4.03 -34.17 15.77
C THR A 603 -3.02 -34.97 14.95
N SER A 604 -1.76 -34.50 14.82
CA SER A 604 -0.71 -35.23 14.10
C SER A 604 -0.34 -36.57 14.75
N LEU A 605 -0.51 -36.69 16.07
CA LEU A 605 -0.29 -37.92 16.82
C LEU A 605 -1.52 -38.84 16.87
N ALA A 606 -2.69 -38.37 16.41
CA ALA A 606 -3.99 -39.02 16.62
C ALA A 606 -4.27 -39.33 18.11
N ARG A 607 -3.95 -38.39 19.00
CA ARG A 607 -4.12 -38.49 20.46
C ARG A 607 -4.94 -37.33 21.00
N ASP A 608 -5.43 -37.49 22.24
CA ASP A 608 -6.01 -36.38 23.00
C ASP A 608 -4.91 -35.39 23.45
N SER A 609 -5.22 -34.10 23.45
CA SER A 609 -4.31 -33.05 23.90
C SER A 609 -4.02 -33.15 25.40
N GLU A 610 -5.02 -33.44 26.23
CA GLU A 610 -4.86 -33.50 27.69
C GLU A 610 -3.92 -34.64 28.09
N LEU A 611 -4.06 -35.80 27.45
CA LEU A 611 -3.20 -36.96 27.69
C LEU A 611 -1.72 -36.70 27.38
N LEU A 612 -1.40 -35.85 26.39
CA LEU A 612 -0.01 -35.52 26.07
C LEU A 612 0.66 -34.70 27.18
N VAL A 613 -0.07 -33.75 27.77
CA VAL A 613 0.45 -32.93 28.88
C VAL A 613 0.55 -33.75 30.16
N GLU A 614 -0.40 -34.66 30.41
CA GLU A 614 -0.34 -35.59 31.54
C GLU A 614 0.85 -36.55 31.46
N GLU A 615 1.14 -37.10 30.27
CA GLU A 615 2.21 -38.09 30.08
C GLU A 615 3.61 -37.45 30.11
N PHE A 616 3.80 -36.32 29.43
CA PHE A 616 5.14 -35.72 29.26
C PHE A 616 5.41 -34.51 30.16
N GLY A 617 4.37 -33.88 30.71
CA GLY A 617 4.47 -32.64 31.45
C GLY A 617 4.56 -31.39 30.56
N ALA A 618 4.04 -30.27 31.07
CA ALA A 618 3.96 -29.02 30.32
C ALA A 618 5.34 -28.45 29.92
N ASP A 619 6.37 -28.60 30.77
CA ASP A 619 7.71 -28.10 30.49
C ASP A 619 8.41 -28.86 29.36
N TYR A 620 8.16 -30.17 29.24
CA TYR A 620 8.68 -30.97 28.14
C TYR A 620 8.01 -30.58 26.82
N VAL A 621 6.67 -30.46 26.84
CA VAL A 621 5.87 -30.02 25.68
C VAL A 621 6.32 -28.63 25.22
N TRP A 622 6.52 -27.70 26.16
CA TRP A 622 7.07 -26.37 25.88
C TRP A 622 8.45 -26.46 25.21
N SER A 623 9.35 -27.26 25.75
CA SER A 623 10.71 -27.42 25.22
C SER A 623 10.74 -28.00 23.80
N ALA A 624 9.83 -28.95 23.49
CA ALA A 624 9.69 -29.50 22.15
C ALA A 624 9.18 -28.45 21.14
N MET A 625 8.24 -27.59 21.55
CA MET A 625 7.76 -26.47 20.72
C MET A 625 8.86 -25.40 20.55
N ASP A 626 9.50 -24.98 21.63
CA ASP A 626 10.56 -23.97 21.63
C ASP A 626 11.71 -24.37 20.71
N LEU A 627 12.10 -25.64 20.75
CA LEU A 627 13.14 -26.19 19.89
C LEU A 627 12.80 -26.12 18.39
N MET A 628 11.52 -26.18 18.04
CA MET A 628 11.03 -26.18 16.66
C MET A 628 10.59 -24.82 16.14
N LYS A 629 10.48 -23.78 16.99
CA LYS A 629 9.95 -22.45 16.63
C LYS A 629 10.62 -21.81 15.41
N GLU A 630 11.91 -22.07 15.22
CA GLU A 630 12.72 -21.54 14.11
C GLU A 630 12.34 -22.11 12.73
N ARG A 631 11.56 -23.19 12.70
CA ARG A 631 11.09 -23.89 11.50
C ARG A 631 9.62 -23.62 11.19
N VAL A 632 8.94 -22.85 12.04
CA VAL A 632 7.50 -22.63 11.97
C VAL A 632 7.19 -21.22 11.49
N SER A 633 6.33 -21.14 10.49
CA SER A 633 5.72 -19.91 9.96
C SER A 633 4.25 -19.75 10.34
N ALA A 634 3.54 -20.83 10.70
CA ALA A 634 2.16 -20.82 11.20
C ALA A 634 1.93 -21.98 12.19
N LEU A 635 1.03 -21.80 13.17
CA LEU A 635 0.90 -22.74 14.29
C LEU A 635 0.69 -24.22 13.91
N PRO A 636 -0.07 -24.59 12.86
CA PRO A 636 -0.27 -25.99 12.49
C PRO A 636 1.01 -26.73 12.11
N GLU A 637 2.05 -26.00 11.69
CA GLU A 637 3.33 -26.60 11.30
C GLU A 637 4.08 -27.23 12.49
N PHE A 638 3.78 -26.82 13.74
CA PHE A 638 4.29 -27.52 14.92
C PHE A 638 3.86 -28.98 14.97
N GLY A 639 2.68 -29.31 14.42
CA GLY A 639 2.10 -30.65 14.46
C GLY A 639 3.08 -31.73 14.00
N PRO A 640 3.39 -31.83 12.69
CA PRO A 640 4.31 -32.83 12.18
C PRO A 640 5.75 -32.64 12.69
N LEU A 641 6.17 -31.39 12.94
CA LEU A 641 7.53 -31.08 13.37
C LEU A 641 7.87 -31.55 14.78
N CYS A 642 6.88 -31.61 15.68
CA CYS A 642 7.08 -32.02 17.06
C CYS A 642 6.79 -33.51 17.32
N VAL A 643 6.18 -34.24 16.37
CA VAL A 643 5.86 -35.68 16.52
C VAL A 643 7.02 -36.51 17.07
N PRO A 644 8.28 -36.39 16.58
CA PRO A 644 9.37 -37.26 17.01
C PRO A 644 9.76 -37.14 18.49
N PHE A 645 9.34 -36.07 19.19
CA PHE A 645 9.61 -35.90 20.62
C PHE A 645 8.64 -36.70 21.50
N PHE A 646 7.49 -37.11 20.98
CA PHE A 646 6.46 -37.80 21.76
C PHE A 646 6.33 -39.28 21.41
N VAL A 647 6.74 -39.69 20.21
CA VAL A 647 6.67 -41.08 19.74
C VAL A 647 7.89 -41.43 18.90
N ASP A 648 8.12 -42.73 18.70
CA ASP A 648 9.19 -43.20 17.82
C ASP A 648 8.91 -42.83 16.36
N PRO A 649 9.96 -42.47 15.58
CA PRO A 649 9.77 -42.02 14.21
C PRO A 649 9.34 -43.19 13.32
N ASP A 650 8.39 -42.93 12.42
CA ASP A 650 8.04 -43.90 11.37
C ASP A 650 9.10 -43.89 10.27
N LEU A 651 10.06 -44.81 10.38
CA LEU A 651 11.11 -44.97 9.38
C LEU A 651 10.62 -45.55 8.04
N ASN A 652 9.37 -46.00 7.95
CA ASN A 652 8.73 -46.43 6.70
C ASN A 652 8.01 -45.29 5.97
N GLY A 653 7.87 -44.12 6.61
CA GLY A 653 7.28 -42.94 6.01
C GLY A 653 8.01 -42.46 4.75
N ALA A 654 7.30 -41.77 3.86
CA ALA A 654 7.81 -41.36 2.56
C ALA A 654 9.10 -40.50 2.67
N GLU A 655 9.16 -39.56 3.61
CA GLU A 655 10.34 -38.72 3.85
C GLU A 655 11.52 -39.54 4.39
N ALA A 656 11.28 -40.38 5.41
CA ALA A 656 12.30 -41.26 5.97
C ALA A 656 12.88 -42.20 4.89
N GLN A 657 12.06 -42.76 4.01
CA GLN A 657 12.53 -43.61 2.90
C GLN A 657 13.38 -42.83 1.88
N GLN A 658 13.09 -41.55 1.63
CA GLN A 658 13.93 -40.70 0.80
C GLN A 658 15.28 -40.42 1.49
N MET A 659 15.27 -40.10 2.78
CA MET A 659 16.49 -39.96 3.58
C MET A 659 17.33 -41.23 3.57
N LYS A 660 16.69 -42.39 3.71
CA LYS A 660 17.35 -43.69 3.69
C LYS A 660 18.16 -43.86 2.40
N LYS A 661 17.54 -43.62 1.24
CA LYS A 661 18.21 -43.69 -0.08
C LYS A 661 19.34 -42.68 -0.23
N LYS A 662 19.22 -41.50 0.39
CA LYS A 662 20.15 -40.37 0.22
C LYS A 662 21.35 -40.41 1.17
N TYR A 663 21.16 -40.96 2.37
CA TYR A 663 22.12 -40.83 3.47
C TYR A 663 22.57 -42.15 4.08
N ILE A 664 21.84 -43.25 3.86
CA ILE A 664 22.14 -44.55 4.49
C ILE A 664 22.81 -45.46 3.48
N ASN A 665 23.92 -46.08 3.89
CA ASN A 665 24.74 -46.99 3.10
C ASN A 665 25.32 -48.10 3.99
N GLU A 666 26.11 -49.01 3.41
CA GLU A 666 26.69 -50.16 4.10
C GLU A 666 27.56 -49.78 5.32
N SER A 667 28.26 -48.64 5.28
CA SER A 667 29.09 -48.17 6.39
C SER A 667 28.31 -47.47 7.52
N THR A 668 27.01 -47.24 7.33
CA THR A 668 26.20 -46.47 8.28
C THR A 668 26.03 -47.20 9.61
N GLY A 669 25.92 -48.53 9.61
CA GLY A 669 25.79 -49.30 10.85
C GLY A 669 26.96 -49.08 11.81
N GLU A 670 28.20 -49.15 11.31
CA GLU A 670 29.40 -48.89 12.10
C GLU A 670 29.49 -47.43 12.57
N LEU A 671 29.10 -46.49 11.70
CA LEU A 671 29.05 -45.07 12.02
C LEU A 671 28.12 -44.82 13.21
N ILE A 672 26.90 -45.35 13.17
CA ILE A 672 25.92 -45.19 14.24
C ILE A 672 26.42 -45.84 15.53
N LYS A 673 27.05 -47.01 15.46
CA LYS A 673 27.66 -47.68 16.61
C LYS A 673 28.68 -46.79 17.33
N GLN A 674 29.57 -46.15 16.57
CA GLN A 674 30.57 -45.24 17.12
C GLN A 674 29.94 -43.95 17.70
N VAL A 675 28.86 -43.45 17.10
CA VAL A 675 28.11 -42.33 17.67
C VAL A 675 27.50 -42.74 19.01
N VAL A 676 26.87 -43.91 19.09
CA VAL A 676 26.30 -44.46 20.34
C VAL A 676 27.38 -44.57 21.42
N GLU A 677 28.53 -45.18 21.12
CA GLU A 677 29.66 -45.30 22.06
C GLU A 677 30.11 -43.93 22.61
N LYS A 678 30.22 -42.91 21.76
CA LYS A 678 30.61 -41.56 22.20
C LYS A 678 29.51 -40.88 23.03
N LEU A 679 28.24 -41.17 22.80
CA LEU A 679 27.12 -40.60 23.57
C LEU A 679 26.95 -41.29 24.92
N GLU A 680 27.14 -42.61 24.99
CA GLU A 680 27.13 -43.38 26.23
C GLU A 680 28.33 -43.05 27.12
N GLY A 681 29.48 -42.74 26.51
CA GLY A 681 30.69 -42.34 27.23
C GLY A 681 30.66 -40.95 27.88
N LEU A 682 29.62 -40.14 27.63
CA LEU A 682 29.46 -38.86 28.31
C LEU A 682 28.95 -39.08 29.74
N ALA A 683 29.49 -38.35 30.71
CA ALA A 683 28.91 -38.30 32.05
C ALA A 683 27.53 -37.63 32.03
N ASP A 684 26.69 -37.87 33.03
CA ASP A 684 25.31 -37.36 33.06
C ASP A 684 25.26 -35.83 33.17
N ASP A 685 26.16 -35.23 33.94
CA ASP A 685 26.36 -33.78 34.07
C ASP A 685 26.95 -33.14 32.80
N GLU A 686 27.64 -33.93 31.97
CA GLU A 686 28.20 -33.50 30.70
C GLU A 686 27.25 -33.69 29.50
N PHE A 687 26.07 -34.30 29.67
CA PHE A 687 25.11 -34.59 28.58
C PHE A 687 24.35 -33.34 28.11
N THR A 688 25.11 -32.33 27.65
CA THR A 688 24.63 -31.03 27.20
C THR A 688 24.62 -30.93 25.68
N PRO A 689 23.80 -30.06 25.06
CA PRO A 689 23.75 -29.92 23.60
C PRO A 689 25.12 -29.66 22.94
N ASP A 690 25.97 -28.87 23.60
CA ASP A 690 27.32 -28.55 23.13
C ASP A 690 28.26 -29.75 23.17
N ALA A 691 28.26 -30.51 24.27
CA ALA A 691 29.06 -31.72 24.41
C ALA A 691 28.63 -32.78 23.39
N ILE A 692 27.33 -33.01 23.25
CA ILE A 692 26.74 -33.92 22.25
C ILE A 692 27.19 -33.53 20.84
N THR A 693 27.08 -32.24 20.50
CA THR A 693 27.48 -31.72 19.19
C THR A 693 28.99 -31.90 18.95
N LYS A 694 29.82 -31.67 19.96
CA LYS A 694 31.28 -31.89 19.89
C LYS A 694 31.60 -33.37 19.69
N SER A 695 30.94 -34.28 20.39
CA SER A 695 31.12 -35.73 20.24
C SER A 695 30.80 -36.20 18.83
N ILE A 696 29.68 -35.75 18.24
CA ILE A 696 29.31 -36.11 16.86
C ILE A 696 30.31 -35.54 15.85
N LYS A 697 30.77 -34.28 16.03
CA LYS A 697 31.81 -33.68 15.19
C LYS A 697 33.14 -34.45 15.28
N HIS A 698 33.46 -35.00 16.44
CA HIS A 698 34.65 -35.81 16.62
C HIS A 698 34.59 -37.11 15.82
N VAL A 699 33.43 -37.81 15.81
CA VAL A 699 33.22 -39.00 14.97
C VAL A 699 33.41 -38.69 13.48
N ALA A 700 32.87 -37.55 13.02
CA ALA A 700 33.06 -37.11 11.63
C ALA A 700 34.55 -36.92 11.29
N LYS A 701 35.33 -36.34 12.22
CA LYS A 701 36.77 -36.16 12.07
C LYS A 701 37.53 -37.48 12.07
N GLU A 702 37.24 -38.38 13.01
CA GLU A 702 37.86 -39.71 13.12
C GLU A 702 37.66 -40.53 11.83
N ARG A 703 36.43 -40.51 11.27
CA ARG A 703 36.10 -41.20 10.02
C ARG A 703 36.46 -40.44 8.75
N LYS A 704 37.00 -39.21 8.86
CA LYS A 704 37.29 -38.32 7.72
C LYS A 704 36.07 -38.08 6.82
N LEU A 705 34.88 -37.99 7.41
CA LEU A 705 33.62 -37.74 6.71
C LEU A 705 33.21 -36.27 6.83
N GLY A 706 32.54 -35.75 5.80
CA GLY A 706 31.85 -34.47 5.92
C GLY A 706 30.75 -34.53 6.98
N LEU A 707 30.60 -33.47 7.78
CA LEU A 707 29.68 -33.45 8.94
C LEU A 707 28.23 -33.84 8.58
N LYS A 708 27.74 -33.43 7.41
CA LYS A 708 26.41 -33.81 6.89
C LYS A 708 26.24 -35.33 6.78
N ASN A 709 27.28 -36.06 6.39
CA ASN A 709 27.25 -37.51 6.23
C ASN A 709 27.23 -38.26 7.57
N VAL A 710 27.43 -37.56 8.69
CA VAL A 710 27.25 -38.11 10.04
C VAL A 710 25.93 -37.65 10.65
N LEU A 711 25.62 -36.36 10.53
CA LEU A 711 24.40 -35.79 11.09
C LEU A 711 23.13 -36.37 10.45
N MET A 712 23.10 -36.55 9.12
CA MET A 712 21.87 -36.98 8.46
C MET A 712 21.47 -38.43 8.78
N PRO A 713 22.39 -39.41 8.84
CA PRO A 713 22.07 -40.73 9.36
C PRO A 713 21.56 -40.73 10.80
N VAL A 714 22.21 -39.97 11.70
CA VAL A 714 21.75 -39.86 13.10
C VAL A 714 20.34 -39.25 13.14
N ARG A 715 20.09 -38.17 12.39
CA ARG A 715 18.76 -37.56 12.29
C ARG A 715 17.72 -38.53 11.75
N TYR A 716 18.05 -39.31 10.72
CA TYR A 716 17.15 -40.32 10.16
C TYR A 716 16.61 -41.27 11.25
N TYR A 717 17.49 -41.87 12.04
CA TYR A 717 17.09 -42.78 13.12
C TYR A 717 16.34 -42.09 14.26
N LEU A 718 16.67 -40.83 14.56
CA LEU A 718 16.06 -40.13 15.70
C LEU A 718 14.71 -39.51 15.37
N THR A 719 14.53 -38.98 14.16
CA THR A 719 13.35 -38.19 13.80
C THR A 719 12.64 -38.66 12.54
N GLY A 720 13.28 -39.42 11.67
CA GLY A 720 12.70 -39.81 10.37
C GLY A 720 12.44 -38.63 9.42
N MET A 721 12.98 -37.45 9.72
CA MET A 721 12.69 -36.18 9.03
C MET A 721 14.00 -35.48 8.62
N GLU A 722 14.05 -34.91 7.41
CA GLU A 722 15.24 -34.22 6.91
C GLU A 722 15.39 -32.84 7.55
N VAL A 723 14.27 -32.16 7.80
CA VAL A 723 14.21 -30.84 8.43
C VAL A 723 13.96 -30.96 9.93
N GLY A 724 14.74 -30.22 10.72
CA GLY A 724 14.57 -30.19 12.17
C GLY A 724 15.45 -29.15 12.88
N ALA A 725 15.42 -29.19 14.21
CA ALA A 725 16.31 -28.42 15.08
C ALA A 725 17.74 -28.99 15.09
N GLY A 726 18.65 -28.31 15.80
CA GLY A 726 20.02 -28.78 15.98
C GLY A 726 20.07 -30.17 16.63
N LEU A 727 20.90 -31.08 16.10
CA LEU A 727 20.93 -32.46 16.61
C LEU A 727 21.39 -32.57 18.06
N GLY A 728 22.27 -31.68 18.52
CA GLY A 728 22.68 -31.62 19.92
C GLY A 728 21.49 -31.38 20.84
N ASP A 729 20.69 -30.36 20.53
CA ASP A 729 19.49 -30.01 21.29
C ASP A 729 18.41 -31.10 21.18
N THR A 730 18.21 -31.66 19.98
CA THR A 730 17.27 -32.79 19.76
C THR A 730 17.64 -34.00 20.60
N ILE A 731 18.92 -34.39 20.64
CA ILE A 731 19.40 -35.53 21.43
C ILE A 731 19.29 -35.24 22.94
N HIS A 732 19.62 -34.02 23.35
CA HIS A 732 19.48 -33.61 24.73
C HIS A 732 18.02 -33.71 25.20
N LEU A 733 17.06 -33.17 24.42
CA LEU A 733 15.64 -33.20 24.78
C LEU A 733 15.03 -34.60 24.73
N LEU A 734 15.42 -35.46 23.77
CA LEU A 734 14.96 -36.86 23.73
C LEU A 734 15.50 -37.69 24.92
N GLY A 735 16.65 -37.28 25.46
CA GLY A 735 17.35 -38.00 26.51
C GLY A 735 18.17 -39.18 25.99
N ARG A 736 19.24 -39.50 26.73
CA ARG A 736 20.23 -40.54 26.36
C ARG A 736 19.58 -41.89 26.08
N ALA A 737 18.71 -42.36 26.97
CA ALA A 737 18.07 -43.68 26.85
C ALA A 737 17.26 -43.83 25.56
N THR A 738 16.44 -42.83 25.22
CA THR A 738 15.64 -42.82 23.99
C THR A 738 16.52 -42.80 22.75
N VAL A 739 17.56 -41.95 22.75
CA VAL A 739 18.48 -41.76 21.63
C VAL A 739 19.27 -43.03 21.34
N VAL A 740 19.87 -43.64 22.36
CA VAL A 740 20.59 -44.91 22.21
C VAL A 740 19.66 -45.98 21.68
N ARG A 741 18.47 -46.15 22.28
CA ARG A 741 17.48 -47.13 21.84
C ARG A 741 17.14 -46.96 20.35
N ARG A 742 16.81 -45.74 19.90
CA ARG A 742 16.47 -45.45 18.49
C ARG A 742 17.62 -45.68 17.53
N LEU A 743 18.86 -45.39 17.93
CA LEU A 743 20.05 -45.59 17.11
C LEU A 743 20.45 -47.06 16.98
N THR A 744 20.03 -47.91 17.92
CA THR A 744 20.34 -49.35 17.93
C THR A 744 19.26 -50.25 17.32
N GLN A 745 18.12 -49.67 16.90
CA GLN A 745 17.08 -50.35 16.12
C GLN A 745 17.51 -50.53 14.66
#